data_AF-R6ZI07-F1
#
_entry.id   AF-R6ZI07-F1
#
_cell.length_a   1.000
_cell.length_b   1.000
_cell.length_c   1.000
_cell.angle_alpha   90.00
_cell.angle_beta   90.00
_cell.angle_gamma   90.00
#
_symmetry.space_group_name_H-M   'P 1'
#
loop_
_entity.id
_entity.type
_entity.pdbx_description
1 polymer ?
#
loop_
_entity_poly.entity_id
_entity_poly.type
_entity_poly.pdbx_seq_one_letter_code
_entity_poly.pdbx_strand_id
1 'polypeptide(L)'
;MQKIEKELPNALLGWYPFEEDASILWITSENVKLDGSYSFFADRNLNISKCKPDEIDVYCEKYDYIILLCLCFEGKKAESLLKKLCHCLRQDGKLLLAADNRFGIRYFCGDKDPYTGHVLDGIDHYAKVNEQRREGLSGRAYSKAELQTILDGAGFQKCRFYSVMPALERPQLVMAEGYIPNELLDIRIFPQYNSPQTVFLEEEKLYDDLLQNGLFHTMANGFLVECTVGGALSDAEQITVSGDRGHGESLITIIKKNDYVWKKALYREGKEKLAKLAENTAYLQSHNIPVVEGQIEGDMYVMPYVHGEIATEHFRKLLRRDPKGFLEELGQFFEVILRSSEQVPYEQVNWQRFDPEWSQRKADDPNLYKWEKLAGGSEEEKRNIGVILKRGYIDLVSLNCFWSDKEYLFFDQEFYCESLPVNVIFVRNIDLIYGGFADLEEILSKEEVLKHFSLWEHKELWRQYTHSFMRRLRNEKELAAYHKRVRRDMRIVVSNRHRMDYTQEEYDRLFTNIFRNVNGKKIFLFGSGRFAEQFVKQFQDCCEIAGIVDNNSEKWGTKLEGIEICSPMELKAQQAAFKVFICIKFFDEVLEQLRDMGIREISVYNPALEYDRPLKLMAAGQQEENKRYHVGYVAGVFDLFHIGHLNLLKRAKEQCDYLIVGVVSDEQVIRDKRTSPYVPFEERKEIVQSCKYVDEAVRIPEDHPGTEEAYRRYHFDAQFSGSDYENDPDWMAKREYLRQHGSELVFFPYTQSTSSTKLKEKIGH
;
A
#
# COMPACT_ATOMS: atom_id res chain seq x y z
N MET A 1 -3.92 16.29 -9.59
CA MET A 1 -4.68 15.06 -9.32
C MET A 1 -4.83 14.30 -10.63
N GLN A 2 -4.38 13.05 -10.68
CA GLN A 2 -4.35 12.26 -11.93
C GLN A 2 -5.77 11.83 -12.36
N LYS A 3 -5.94 11.43 -13.63
CA LYS A 3 -7.25 11.06 -14.21
C LYS A 3 -7.92 9.91 -13.44
N ILE A 4 -7.19 8.83 -13.16
CA ILE A 4 -7.72 7.63 -12.48
C ILE A 4 -8.26 7.98 -11.09
N GLU A 5 -7.56 8.82 -10.33
CA GLU A 5 -7.99 9.24 -8.98
C GLU A 5 -9.36 9.94 -8.99
N LYS A 6 -9.67 10.73 -10.03
CA LYS A 6 -10.96 11.43 -10.16
C LYS A 6 -12.13 10.50 -10.41
N GLU A 7 -11.88 9.32 -10.94
CA GLU A 7 -12.89 8.39 -11.42
C GLU A 7 -13.15 7.24 -10.44
N LEU A 8 -12.33 7.09 -9.39
CA LEU A 8 -12.52 6.11 -8.32
C LEU A 8 -13.93 6.16 -7.67
N PRO A 9 -14.54 7.35 -7.45
CA PRO A 9 -15.91 7.44 -6.93
C PRO A 9 -16.98 6.78 -7.80
N ASN A 10 -16.74 6.60 -9.10
CA ASN A 10 -17.71 5.97 -10.01
C ASN A 10 -18.11 4.56 -9.57
N ALA A 11 -17.21 3.87 -8.86
CA ALA A 11 -17.45 2.54 -8.31
C ALA A 11 -18.64 2.48 -7.33
N LEU A 12 -19.00 3.60 -6.67
CA LEU A 12 -20.06 3.64 -5.66
C LEU A 12 -21.44 3.29 -6.22
N LEU A 13 -21.73 3.78 -7.43
CA LEU A 13 -23.02 3.57 -8.11
C LEU A 13 -22.87 2.86 -9.48
N GLY A 14 -21.66 2.60 -9.95
CA GLY A 14 -21.43 1.99 -11.27
C GLY A 14 -22.03 0.59 -11.44
N TRP A 15 -22.27 -0.10 -10.33
CA TRP A 15 -22.92 -1.41 -10.26
C TRP A 15 -24.45 -1.33 -10.33
N TYR A 16 -25.02 -0.17 -10.02
CA TYR A 16 -26.45 -0.01 -9.83
C TYR A 16 -27.21 -0.09 -11.18
N PRO A 17 -28.29 -0.87 -11.27
CA PRO A 17 -28.98 -1.14 -12.53
C PRO A 17 -29.99 -0.04 -12.87
N PHE A 18 -29.52 1.16 -13.22
CA PHE A 18 -30.40 2.21 -13.72
C PHE A 18 -31.09 1.77 -15.03
N GLU A 19 -32.40 2.01 -15.11
CA GLU A 19 -33.18 1.75 -16.33
C GLU A 19 -32.80 2.74 -17.44
N GLU A 20 -32.86 2.28 -18.69
CA GLU A 20 -32.62 3.16 -19.85
C GLU A 20 -33.68 4.27 -19.91
N ASP A 21 -33.25 5.48 -20.29
CA ASP A 21 -34.06 6.70 -20.36
C ASP A 21 -34.68 7.16 -19.02
N ALA A 22 -34.26 6.56 -17.90
CA ALA A 22 -34.75 6.93 -16.58
C ALA A 22 -34.47 8.40 -16.24
N SER A 23 -35.44 9.03 -15.57
CA SER A 23 -35.32 10.39 -15.06
C SER A 23 -34.59 10.40 -13.71
N ILE A 24 -33.46 11.11 -13.64
CA ILE A 24 -32.62 11.18 -12.45
C ILE A 24 -32.49 12.62 -11.95
N LEU A 25 -32.75 12.86 -10.67
CA LEU A 25 -32.41 14.11 -9.99
C LEU A 25 -31.12 13.93 -9.18
N TRP A 26 -30.04 14.59 -9.60
CA TRP A 26 -28.77 14.62 -8.90
C TRP A 26 -28.69 15.82 -7.96
N ILE A 27 -28.64 15.56 -6.66
CA ILE A 27 -28.47 16.59 -5.64
C ILE A 27 -26.97 16.84 -5.45
N THR A 28 -26.54 18.03 -5.85
CA THR A 28 -25.16 18.47 -5.70
C THR A 28 -24.83 18.73 -4.24
N SER A 29 -23.60 18.43 -3.84
CA SER A 29 -23.07 18.64 -2.50
C SER A 29 -21.83 19.54 -2.55
N GLU A 30 -21.22 19.83 -1.40
CA GLU A 30 -19.90 20.45 -1.35
C GLU A 30 -18.76 19.43 -1.54
N ASN A 31 -19.07 18.13 -1.60
CA ASN A 31 -18.08 17.09 -1.86
C ASN A 31 -17.81 16.95 -3.38
N VAL A 32 -16.87 17.76 -3.85
CA VAL A 32 -16.44 17.84 -5.26
C VAL A 32 -16.02 16.47 -5.83
N LYS A 33 -15.48 15.55 -5.01
CA LYS A 33 -15.03 14.24 -5.49
C LYS A 33 -16.21 13.35 -5.86
N LEU A 34 -17.20 13.21 -4.96
CA LEU A 34 -18.38 12.40 -5.20
C LEU A 34 -19.25 12.99 -6.32
N ASP A 35 -19.42 14.31 -6.34
CA ASP A 35 -20.17 15.01 -7.40
C ASP A 35 -19.48 14.95 -8.77
N GLY A 36 -18.16 14.71 -8.79
CA GLY A 36 -17.42 14.41 -10.02
C GLY A 36 -17.95 13.17 -10.75
N SER A 37 -18.54 12.21 -10.03
CA SER A 37 -19.11 10.99 -10.63
C SER A 37 -20.28 11.28 -11.58
N TYR A 38 -20.90 12.46 -11.50
CA TYR A 38 -21.97 12.85 -12.41
C TYR A 38 -21.60 12.66 -13.88
N SER A 39 -20.38 13.05 -14.28
CA SER A 39 -19.98 12.98 -15.70
C SER A 39 -19.99 11.55 -16.23
N PHE A 40 -19.68 10.58 -15.37
CA PHE A 40 -19.71 9.16 -15.71
C PHE A 40 -21.13 8.65 -16.01
N PHE A 41 -22.15 9.23 -15.38
CA PHE A 41 -23.56 8.87 -15.62
C PHE A 41 -24.19 9.69 -16.75
N ALA A 42 -23.77 10.93 -16.95
CA ALA A 42 -24.26 11.79 -18.03
C ALA A 42 -23.98 11.22 -19.43
N ASP A 43 -22.94 10.41 -19.57
CA ASP A 43 -22.58 9.75 -20.83
C ASP A 43 -23.38 8.45 -21.11
N ARG A 44 -24.34 8.12 -20.23
CA ARG A 44 -25.27 6.99 -20.39
C ARG A 44 -26.62 7.52 -20.90
N ASN A 45 -27.45 6.64 -21.49
CA ASN A 45 -28.81 6.97 -21.95
C ASN A 45 -29.72 7.22 -20.73
N LEU A 46 -29.50 8.31 -20.00
CA LEU A 46 -30.18 8.70 -18.76
C LEU A 46 -30.54 10.19 -18.85
N ASN A 47 -31.71 10.55 -18.32
CA ASN A 47 -32.18 11.93 -18.31
C ASN A 47 -31.85 12.57 -16.94
N ILE A 48 -30.67 13.17 -16.82
CA ILE A 48 -30.16 13.67 -15.52
C ILE A 48 -30.34 15.18 -15.37
N SER A 49 -31.06 15.60 -14.34
CA SER A 49 -31.19 16.99 -13.86
C SER A 49 -30.30 17.21 -12.64
N LYS A 50 -29.66 18.39 -12.52
CA LYS A 50 -28.88 18.76 -11.32
C LYS A 50 -29.57 19.84 -10.52
N CYS A 51 -29.54 19.70 -9.19
CA CYS A 51 -30.13 20.65 -8.27
C CYS A 51 -29.25 20.84 -7.02
N LYS A 52 -29.24 22.04 -6.45
CA LYS A 52 -28.71 22.25 -5.09
C LYS A 52 -29.77 21.94 -4.04
N PRO A 53 -29.39 21.56 -2.81
CA PRO A 53 -30.36 21.26 -1.75
C PRO A 53 -31.39 22.38 -1.50
N ASP A 54 -30.99 23.65 -1.64
CA ASP A 54 -31.86 24.81 -1.41
C ASP A 54 -32.80 25.12 -2.58
N GLU A 55 -32.61 24.48 -3.74
CA GLU A 55 -33.36 24.75 -4.99
C GLU A 55 -34.47 23.72 -5.25
N ILE A 56 -34.64 22.72 -4.38
CA ILE A 56 -35.57 21.60 -4.60
C ILE A 56 -37.03 22.03 -4.71
N ASP A 57 -37.43 23.10 -4.02
CA ASP A 57 -38.82 23.59 -4.04
C ASP A 57 -39.27 24.07 -5.44
N VAL A 58 -38.33 24.23 -6.38
CA VAL A 58 -38.59 24.62 -7.77
C VAL A 58 -38.97 23.40 -8.65
N TYR A 59 -38.75 22.17 -8.17
CA TYR A 59 -38.95 20.94 -8.93
C TYR A 59 -40.33 20.33 -8.70
N CYS A 60 -41.18 20.36 -9.73
CA CYS A 60 -42.54 19.79 -9.68
C CYS A 60 -42.66 18.39 -10.31
N GLU A 61 -41.60 17.89 -10.94
CA GLU A 61 -41.60 16.62 -11.67
C GLU A 61 -41.30 15.42 -10.76
N LYS A 62 -41.78 14.24 -11.17
CA LYS A 62 -41.58 12.98 -10.46
C LYS A 62 -40.47 12.17 -11.12
N TYR A 63 -39.40 11.90 -10.37
CA TYR A 63 -38.20 11.22 -10.84
C TYR A 63 -38.24 9.71 -10.54
N ASP A 64 -37.60 8.93 -11.43
CA ASP A 64 -37.35 7.50 -11.24
C ASP A 64 -36.28 7.28 -10.18
N TYR A 65 -35.22 8.09 -10.24
CA TYR A 65 -34.12 8.04 -9.30
C TYR A 65 -33.79 9.42 -8.74
N ILE A 66 -33.45 9.48 -7.46
CA ILE A 66 -32.82 10.65 -6.84
C ILE A 66 -31.48 10.19 -6.27
N ILE A 67 -30.41 10.95 -6.54
CA ILE A 67 -29.06 10.63 -6.08
C ILE A 67 -28.58 11.75 -5.16
N LEU A 68 -28.20 11.39 -3.92
CA LEU A 68 -27.63 12.28 -2.92
C LEU A 68 -26.41 11.58 -2.28
N LEU A 69 -25.21 11.86 -2.79
CA LEU A 69 -24.01 11.12 -2.39
C LEU A 69 -23.30 11.64 -1.13
N CYS A 70 -23.74 12.77 -0.57
CA CYS A 70 -23.21 13.28 0.69
C CYS A 70 -24.30 14.07 1.41
N LEU A 71 -24.80 13.54 2.52
CA LEU A 71 -25.79 14.24 3.35
C LEU A 71 -25.11 15.20 4.32
N CYS A 72 -25.16 16.51 4.07
CA CYS A 72 -24.39 17.47 4.88
C CYS A 72 -25.17 18.13 6.04
N PHE A 73 -26.47 17.83 6.22
CA PHE A 73 -27.36 18.61 7.09
C PHE A 73 -27.70 17.96 8.45
N GLU A 74 -27.71 18.74 9.54
CA GLU A 74 -28.06 18.19 10.86
C GLU A 74 -29.57 18.03 11.08
N GLY A 75 -29.97 16.90 11.68
CA GLY A 75 -31.29 16.68 12.29
C GLY A 75 -32.46 17.10 11.39
N LYS A 76 -33.25 18.07 11.86
CA LYS A 76 -34.47 18.54 11.16
C LYS A 76 -34.21 19.12 9.77
N LYS A 77 -33.02 19.65 9.49
CA LYS A 77 -32.69 20.16 8.14
C LYS A 77 -32.53 19.00 7.15
N ALA A 78 -31.84 17.93 7.55
CA ALA A 78 -31.75 16.71 6.74
C ALA A 78 -33.12 16.06 6.54
N GLU A 79 -33.91 15.93 7.60
CA GLU A 79 -35.26 15.35 7.51
C GLU A 79 -36.16 16.17 6.57
N SER A 80 -36.14 17.50 6.68
CA SER A 80 -36.87 18.39 5.80
C SER A 80 -36.45 18.24 4.33
N LEU A 81 -35.14 18.20 4.07
CA LEU A 81 -34.59 17.96 2.74
C LEU A 81 -35.06 16.61 2.17
N LEU A 82 -34.87 15.53 2.92
CA LEU A 82 -35.24 14.18 2.51
C LEU A 82 -36.76 14.04 2.31
N LYS A 83 -37.56 14.74 3.11
CA LYS A 83 -39.00 14.81 2.92
C LYS A 83 -39.35 15.46 1.58
N LYS A 84 -38.71 16.58 1.22
CA LYS A 84 -38.91 17.20 -0.10
C LYS A 84 -38.52 16.24 -1.22
N LEU A 85 -37.37 15.58 -1.11
CA LEU A 85 -36.92 14.59 -2.09
C LEU A 85 -37.89 13.40 -2.22
N CYS A 86 -38.45 12.90 -1.13
CA CYS A 86 -39.51 11.89 -1.15
C CYS A 86 -40.73 12.36 -1.97
N HIS A 87 -41.11 13.64 -1.85
CA HIS A 87 -42.19 14.22 -2.66
C HIS A 87 -41.82 14.39 -4.15
N CYS A 88 -40.55 14.48 -4.51
CA CYS A 88 -40.08 14.50 -5.90
C CYS A 88 -39.94 13.09 -6.50
N LEU A 89 -40.12 12.03 -5.72
CA LEU A 89 -39.95 10.65 -6.17
C LEU A 89 -41.25 10.05 -6.70
N ARG A 90 -41.17 9.23 -7.77
CA ARG A 90 -42.27 8.34 -8.17
C ARG A 90 -42.57 7.32 -7.07
N GLN A 91 -43.75 6.71 -7.11
CA GLN A 91 -44.19 5.76 -6.07
C GLN A 91 -43.25 4.56 -5.96
N ASP A 92 -42.76 4.06 -7.09
CA ASP A 92 -41.79 2.99 -7.26
C ASP A 92 -40.35 3.49 -7.45
N GLY A 93 -40.17 4.81 -7.55
CA GLY A 93 -38.86 5.42 -7.68
C GLY A 93 -37.97 5.20 -6.47
N LYS A 94 -36.67 5.47 -6.63
CA LYS A 94 -35.64 5.16 -5.64
C LYS A 94 -34.74 6.34 -5.31
N LEU A 95 -34.50 6.54 -4.02
CA LEU A 95 -33.44 7.41 -3.52
C LEU A 95 -32.18 6.58 -3.26
N LEU A 96 -31.05 7.02 -3.79
CA LEU A 96 -29.71 6.51 -3.46
C LEU A 96 -28.98 7.57 -2.64
N LEU A 97 -28.85 7.30 -1.34
CA LEU A 97 -28.25 8.18 -0.35
C LEU A 97 -26.91 7.63 0.11
N ALA A 98 -25.83 8.42 0.07
CA ALA A 98 -24.57 8.05 0.71
C ALA A 98 -24.17 9.02 1.82
N ALA A 99 -23.58 8.48 2.89
CA ALA A 99 -23.16 9.23 4.07
C ALA A 99 -22.02 8.51 4.82
N ASP A 100 -21.05 9.26 5.32
CA ASP A 100 -20.03 8.74 6.22
C ASP A 100 -20.67 8.25 7.53
N ASN A 101 -20.20 7.10 8.03
CA ASN A 101 -20.68 6.55 9.29
C ASN A 101 -19.82 7.07 10.43
N ARG A 102 -20.38 7.76 11.42
CA ARG A 102 -19.61 8.27 12.57
C ARG A 102 -18.96 7.17 13.40
N PHE A 103 -19.49 5.95 13.37
CA PHE A 103 -18.94 4.78 14.07
C PHE A 103 -18.06 3.90 13.17
N GLY A 104 -17.60 4.44 12.04
CA GLY A 104 -16.65 3.76 11.16
C GLY A 104 -15.43 3.27 11.93
N ILE A 105 -15.05 2.01 11.73
CA ILE A 105 -13.93 1.35 12.42
C ILE A 105 -12.62 2.14 12.25
N ARG A 106 -12.43 2.85 11.13
CA ARG A 106 -11.26 3.70 10.89
C ARG A 106 -11.01 4.74 11.99
N TYR A 107 -12.05 5.29 12.60
CA TYR A 107 -11.91 6.32 13.63
C TYR A 107 -11.42 5.74 14.96
N PHE A 108 -11.81 4.52 15.28
CA PHE A 108 -11.27 3.77 16.43
C PHE A 108 -9.82 3.33 16.19
N CYS A 109 -9.37 3.30 14.94
CA CYS A 109 -7.98 3.06 14.57
C CYS A 109 -7.12 4.34 14.60
N GLY A 110 -7.72 5.52 14.85
CA GLY A 110 -7.02 6.80 14.95
C GLY A 110 -7.19 7.73 13.75
N ASP A 111 -8.02 7.39 12.77
CA ASP A 111 -8.34 8.31 11.67
C ASP A 111 -9.12 9.54 12.18
N LYS A 112 -8.95 10.67 11.49
CA LYS A 112 -9.64 11.91 11.82
C LYS A 112 -11.00 11.98 11.12
N ASP A 113 -11.94 12.65 11.75
CA ASP A 113 -13.22 12.98 11.14
C ASP A 113 -12.98 13.87 9.89
N PRO A 114 -13.54 13.51 8.71
CA PRO A 114 -13.20 14.15 7.44
C PRO A 114 -13.70 15.59 7.33
N TYR A 115 -14.63 16.01 8.19
CA TYR A 115 -15.24 17.35 8.14
C TYR A 115 -14.53 18.32 9.08
N THR A 116 -14.10 17.85 10.25
CA THR A 116 -13.46 18.66 11.29
C THR A 116 -11.95 18.62 11.25
N GLY A 117 -11.36 17.54 10.74
CA GLY A 117 -9.93 17.29 10.80
C GLY A 117 -9.42 17.00 12.21
N HIS A 118 -10.28 16.49 13.10
CA HIS A 118 -9.91 16.06 14.46
C HIS A 118 -10.34 14.62 14.75
N VAL A 119 -9.64 13.99 15.68
CA VAL A 119 -10.00 12.64 16.15
C VAL A 119 -11.24 12.71 17.03
N LEU A 120 -12.12 11.72 16.89
CA LEU A 120 -13.30 11.50 17.74
C LEU A 120 -14.41 12.56 17.71
N ASP A 121 -14.25 13.69 17.00
CA ASP A 121 -15.30 14.73 16.91
C ASP A 121 -16.63 14.16 16.37
N GLY A 122 -16.59 13.29 15.35
CA GLY A 122 -17.81 12.61 14.87
C GLY A 122 -18.42 11.64 15.89
N ILE A 123 -17.58 10.97 16.69
CA ILE A 123 -17.97 9.96 17.69
C ILE A 123 -18.66 10.62 18.88
N ASP A 124 -18.12 11.74 19.38
CA ASP A 124 -18.70 12.51 20.49
C ASP A 124 -19.78 13.51 20.04
N HIS A 125 -20.36 13.27 18.86
CA HIS A 125 -21.46 14.04 18.29
C HIS A 125 -21.13 15.53 18.12
N TYR A 126 -19.89 15.81 17.73
CA TYR A 126 -19.33 17.13 17.52
C TYR A 126 -19.43 18.03 18.76
N ALA A 127 -19.59 17.46 19.96
CA ALA A 127 -19.86 18.19 21.20
C ALA A 127 -18.77 19.21 21.54
N LYS A 128 -17.53 18.97 21.09
CA LYS A 128 -16.37 19.83 21.32
C LYS A 128 -16.10 20.82 20.18
N VAL A 129 -16.81 20.72 19.06
CA VAL A 129 -16.70 21.66 17.95
C VAL A 129 -17.47 22.92 18.31
N ASN A 130 -16.77 24.06 18.40
CA ASN A 130 -17.40 25.35 18.69
C ASN A 130 -18.28 25.85 17.53
N GLU A 131 -19.17 26.79 17.83
CA GLU A 131 -20.18 27.30 16.88
C GLU A 131 -19.56 27.88 15.61
N GLN A 132 -18.52 28.72 15.74
CA GLN A 132 -17.82 29.32 14.60
C GLN A 132 -17.25 28.27 13.64
N ARG A 133 -16.71 27.16 14.17
CA ARG A 133 -16.21 26.05 13.35
C ARG A 133 -17.35 25.24 12.74
N ARG A 134 -18.45 25.02 13.47
CA ARG A 134 -19.62 24.30 12.96
C ARG A 134 -20.23 25.00 11.75
N GLU A 135 -20.28 26.34 11.74
CA GLU A 135 -20.78 27.11 10.60
C GLU A 135 -19.96 26.92 9.32
N GLY A 136 -18.67 26.58 9.45
CA GLY A 136 -17.76 26.35 8.33
C GLY A 136 -17.61 24.89 7.89
N LEU A 137 -18.33 23.94 8.50
CA LEU A 137 -18.25 22.53 8.11
C LEU A 137 -19.01 22.28 6.80
N SER A 138 -18.35 21.59 5.87
CA SER A 138 -18.96 21.18 4.59
C SER A 138 -19.88 19.95 4.72
N GLY A 139 -19.97 19.35 5.90
CA GLY A 139 -20.81 18.19 6.19
C GLY A 139 -20.57 17.57 7.57
N ARG A 140 -21.11 16.36 7.78
CA ARG A 140 -20.94 15.56 9.00
C ARG A 140 -21.18 14.08 8.76
N ALA A 141 -20.71 13.24 9.68
CA ALA A 141 -20.99 11.82 9.70
C ALA A 141 -22.23 11.48 10.55
N TYR A 142 -22.93 10.41 10.19
CA TYR A 142 -24.15 9.96 10.87
C TYR A 142 -23.99 8.59 11.50
N SER A 143 -24.74 8.33 12.55
CA SER A 143 -24.95 6.94 12.96
C SER A 143 -26.04 6.31 12.08
N LYS A 144 -25.99 4.99 11.92
CA LYS A 144 -27.03 4.25 11.20
C LYS A 144 -28.44 4.50 11.77
N ALA A 145 -28.58 4.48 13.10
CA ALA A 145 -29.86 4.70 13.78
C ALA A 145 -30.43 6.10 13.51
N GLU A 146 -29.56 7.12 13.47
CA GLU A 146 -29.95 8.49 13.12
C GLU A 146 -30.41 8.58 11.66
N LEU A 147 -29.67 7.98 10.71
CA LEU A 147 -30.09 7.95 9.30
C LEU A 147 -31.43 7.25 9.13
N GLN A 148 -31.64 6.10 9.76
CA GLN A 148 -32.91 5.39 9.71
C GLN A 148 -34.06 6.26 10.23
N THR A 149 -33.88 6.89 11.40
CA THR A 149 -34.90 7.78 12.00
C THR A 149 -35.28 8.94 11.06
N ILE A 150 -34.28 9.56 10.42
CA ILE A 150 -34.49 10.66 9.49
C ILE A 150 -35.23 10.18 8.23
N LEU A 151 -34.87 9.01 7.69
CA LEU A 151 -35.51 8.43 6.51
C LEU A 151 -36.97 8.05 6.78
N ASP A 152 -37.25 7.45 7.93
CA ASP A 152 -38.61 7.11 8.37
C ASP A 152 -39.46 8.38 8.53
N GLY A 153 -38.92 9.42 9.18
CA GLY A 153 -39.58 10.72 9.34
C GLY A 153 -39.84 11.45 8.01
N ALA A 154 -38.97 11.24 7.01
CA ALA A 154 -39.12 11.78 5.66
C ALA A 154 -40.21 11.06 4.83
N GLY A 155 -40.66 9.87 5.25
CA GLY A 155 -41.75 9.12 4.61
C GLY A 155 -41.32 7.97 3.70
N PHE A 156 -40.05 7.56 3.74
CA PHE A 156 -39.62 6.33 3.05
C PHE A 156 -40.14 5.10 3.81
N GLN A 157 -40.71 4.13 3.10
CA GLN A 157 -41.31 2.94 3.74
C GLN A 157 -40.38 1.72 3.73
N LYS A 158 -39.45 1.68 2.76
CA LYS A 158 -38.52 0.58 2.56
C LYS A 158 -37.13 1.16 2.35
N CYS A 159 -36.19 0.75 3.19
CA CYS A 159 -34.78 1.16 3.14
C CYS A 159 -33.90 -0.09 3.19
N ARG A 160 -32.85 -0.13 2.38
CA ARG A 160 -31.79 -1.14 2.44
C ARG A 160 -30.45 -0.45 2.59
N PHE A 161 -29.76 -0.79 3.69
CA PHE A 161 -28.43 -0.28 3.99
C PHE A 161 -27.38 -1.18 3.37
N TYR A 162 -26.36 -0.56 2.80
CA TYR A 162 -25.14 -1.19 2.36
C TYR A 162 -23.96 -0.56 3.09
N SER A 163 -23.14 -1.40 3.71
CA SER A 163 -21.83 -1.06 4.24
C SER A 163 -20.88 -0.77 3.11
N VAL A 164 -20.20 0.39 3.15
CA VAL A 164 -19.23 0.80 2.13
C VAL A 164 -17.83 0.82 2.73
N MET A 165 -16.89 0.11 2.09
CA MET A 165 -15.50 0.00 2.53
C MET A 165 -14.51 0.23 1.38
N PRO A 166 -13.34 0.83 1.65
CA PRO A 166 -12.96 1.50 2.90
C PRO A 166 -13.54 2.93 3.02
N ALA A 167 -14.04 3.53 1.94
CA ALA A 167 -14.55 4.90 1.90
C ALA A 167 -15.54 5.11 0.73
N LEU A 168 -16.38 6.15 0.82
CA LEU A 168 -17.35 6.49 -0.23
C LEU A 168 -16.69 6.92 -1.54
N GLU A 169 -15.54 7.61 -1.47
CA GLU A 169 -14.80 8.11 -2.63
C GLU A 169 -13.99 7.02 -3.36
N ARG A 170 -13.80 5.87 -2.73
CA ARG A 170 -13.15 4.70 -3.35
C ARG A 170 -13.70 3.41 -2.74
N PRO A 171 -14.94 3.04 -3.07
CA PRO A 171 -15.50 1.80 -2.61
C PRO A 171 -14.80 0.64 -3.31
N GLN A 172 -14.30 -0.30 -2.52
CA GLN A 172 -13.76 -1.59 -2.95
C GLN A 172 -14.77 -2.71 -2.67
N LEU A 173 -15.55 -2.55 -1.60
CA LEU A 173 -16.62 -3.43 -1.18
C LEU A 173 -17.87 -2.60 -0.80
N VAL A 174 -19.02 -3.00 -1.33
CA VAL A 174 -20.34 -2.53 -0.91
C VAL A 174 -21.15 -3.76 -0.54
N MET A 175 -21.62 -3.86 0.71
CA MET A 175 -22.20 -5.09 1.24
C MET A 175 -23.52 -4.81 1.95
N ALA A 176 -24.59 -5.48 1.52
CA ALA A 176 -25.91 -5.33 2.11
C ALA A 176 -25.89 -5.75 3.57
N GLU A 177 -26.62 -5.02 4.39
CA GLU A 177 -26.77 -5.38 5.79
C GLU A 177 -27.32 -6.80 5.97
N GLY A 178 -26.67 -7.57 6.85
CA GLY A 178 -27.06 -8.91 7.24
C GLY A 178 -26.45 -10.01 6.37
N TYR A 179 -25.76 -9.64 5.29
CA TYR A 179 -25.00 -10.59 4.48
C TYR A 179 -23.63 -10.87 5.10
N ILE A 180 -23.26 -12.14 5.19
CA ILE A 180 -21.96 -12.60 5.70
C ILE A 180 -21.20 -13.23 4.52
N PRO A 181 -20.03 -12.70 4.13
CA PRO A 181 -19.25 -13.24 3.02
C PRO A 181 -18.66 -14.61 3.39
N ASN A 182 -18.51 -15.48 2.38
CA ASN A 182 -17.85 -16.79 2.50
C ASN A 182 -16.31 -16.70 2.36
N GLU A 183 -15.74 -15.53 2.64
CA GLU A 183 -14.31 -15.26 2.51
C GLU A 183 -13.87 -14.20 3.53
N LEU A 184 -12.58 -14.22 3.87
CA LEU A 184 -11.98 -13.23 4.74
C LEU A 184 -11.91 -11.88 4.03
N LEU A 185 -12.20 -10.79 4.74
CA LEU A 185 -12.26 -9.45 4.16
C LEU A 185 -10.89 -8.75 4.11
N ASP A 186 -9.94 -9.22 4.91
CA ASP A 186 -8.57 -8.68 5.01
C ASP A 186 -7.79 -8.74 3.69
N ILE A 187 -8.11 -9.70 2.83
CA ILE A 187 -7.54 -9.88 1.49
C ILE A 187 -8.29 -9.08 0.40
N ARG A 188 -9.49 -8.58 0.70
CA ARG A 188 -10.37 -7.88 -0.26
C ARG A 188 -10.29 -6.36 -0.14
N ILE A 189 -10.13 -5.85 1.07
CA ILE A 189 -10.19 -4.43 1.37
C ILE A 189 -8.78 -3.94 1.69
N PHE A 190 -8.30 -2.94 0.94
CA PHE A 190 -7.13 -2.14 1.30
C PHE A 190 -7.59 -0.92 2.11
N PRO A 191 -7.35 -0.87 3.43
CA PRO A 191 -7.83 0.24 4.27
C PRO A 191 -7.26 1.58 3.85
N GLN A 192 -8.07 2.63 3.98
CA GLN A 192 -7.74 3.99 3.60
C GLN A 192 -8.28 4.97 4.62
N TYR A 193 -7.50 6.03 4.84
CA TYR A 193 -7.68 6.96 5.93
C TYR A 193 -7.61 8.38 5.40
N ASN A 194 -8.30 9.30 6.08
CA ASN A 194 -8.18 10.74 5.83
C ASN A 194 -6.86 11.28 6.39
N SER A 195 -6.34 10.65 7.44
CA SER A 195 -5.10 11.01 8.14
C SER A 195 -4.31 9.76 8.51
N PRO A 196 -3.70 9.07 7.52
CA PRO A 196 -2.99 7.82 7.77
C PRO A 196 -1.85 7.92 8.78
N GLN A 197 -1.31 9.13 9.01
CA GLN A 197 -0.22 9.37 9.96
C GLN A 197 -0.66 9.33 11.43
N THR A 198 -1.97 9.36 11.72
CA THR A 198 -2.49 9.25 13.10
C THR A 198 -3.00 7.86 13.46
N VAL A 199 -3.00 6.94 12.50
CA VAL A 199 -3.46 5.56 12.70
C VAL A 199 -2.49 4.83 13.63
N PHE A 200 -3.04 4.07 14.59
CA PHE A 200 -2.30 3.27 15.57
C PHE A 200 -2.75 1.80 15.62
N LEU A 201 -3.75 1.42 14.82
CA LEU A 201 -4.31 0.08 14.75
C LEU A 201 -4.57 -0.36 13.31
N GLU A 202 -4.40 -1.65 13.03
CA GLU A 202 -4.62 -2.25 11.72
C GLU A 202 -6.08 -2.67 11.57
N GLU A 203 -6.84 -1.89 10.81
CA GLU A 203 -8.28 -2.06 10.63
C GLU A 203 -8.67 -3.45 10.09
N GLU A 204 -7.90 -3.98 9.13
CA GLU A 204 -8.25 -5.21 8.43
C GLU A 204 -8.17 -6.45 9.30
N LYS A 205 -7.37 -6.42 10.38
CA LYS A 205 -7.27 -7.52 11.34
C LYS A 205 -8.51 -7.66 12.22
N LEU A 206 -9.42 -6.68 12.17
CA LEU A 206 -10.63 -6.65 13.00
C LEU A 206 -11.87 -7.11 12.23
N TYR A 207 -11.81 -7.18 10.89
CA TYR A 207 -13.01 -7.38 10.08
C TYR A 207 -13.72 -8.70 10.39
N ASP A 208 -12.98 -9.80 10.51
CA ASP A 208 -13.57 -11.12 10.74
C ASP A 208 -14.20 -11.23 12.13
N ASP A 209 -13.52 -10.73 13.17
CA ASP A 209 -14.08 -10.67 14.53
C ASP A 209 -15.33 -9.78 14.57
N LEU A 210 -15.32 -8.64 13.88
CA LEU A 210 -16.48 -7.76 13.78
C LEU A 210 -17.64 -8.43 13.04
N LEU A 211 -17.38 -9.23 12.01
CA LEU A 211 -18.41 -10.00 11.30
C LEU A 211 -19.02 -11.06 12.21
N GLN A 212 -18.19 -11.86 12.88
CA GLN A 212 -18.64 -12.94 13.78
C GLN A 212 -19.46 -12.41 14.97
N ASN A 213 -19.18 -11.18 15.41
CA ASN A 213 -19.93 -10.52 16.48
C ASN A 213 -21.09 -9.65 15.99
N GLY A 214 -21.39 -9.63 14.68
CA GLY A 214 -22.49 -8.83 14.11
C GLY A 214 -22.28 -7.31 14.17
N LEU A 215 -21.04 -6.86 14.34
CA LEU A 215 -20.66 -5.45 14.49
C LEU A 215 -20.22 -4.82 13.17
N PHE A 216 -19.74 -5.62 12.21
CA PHE A 216 -19.14 -5.13 10.97
C PHE A 216 -20.01 -4.10 10.24
N HIS A 217 -21.28 -4.42 9.98
CA HIS A 217 -22.15 -3.49 9.25
C HIS A 217 -22.37 -2.18 9.97
N THR A 218 -22.54 -2.24 11.30
CA THR A 218 -22.74 -1.06 12.15
C THR A 218 -21.47 -0.20 12.22
N MET A 219 -20.29 -0.81 12.05
CA MET A 219 -18.99 -0.15 12.09
C MET A 219 -18.35 0.06 10.71
N ALA A 220 -19.10 -0.12 9.63
CA ALA A 220 -18.62 0.17 8.28
C ALA A 220 -18.24 1.65 8.14
N ASN A 221 -17.23 2.00 7.34
CA ASN A 221 -16.72 3.37 7.28
C ASN A 221 -17.72 4.37 6.65
N GLY A 222 -18.62 3.87 5.79
CA GLY A 222 -19.72 4.66 5.23
C GLY A 222 -20.93 3.78 4.89
N PHE A 223 -22.03 4.45 4.56
CA PHE A 223 -23.25 3.81 4.10
C PHE A 223 -23.64 4.29 2.71
N LEU A 224 -24.13 3.36 1.90
CA LEU A 224 -25.01 3.62 0.77
C LEU A 224 -26.39 3.07 1.15
N VAL A 225 -27.43 3.87 1.00
CA VAL A 225 -28.80 3.50 1.38
C VAL A 225 -29.70 3.63 0.16
N GLU A 226 -30.40 2.55 -0.16
CA GLU A 226 -31.43 2.52 -1.19
C GLU A 226 -32.79 2.63 -0.51
N CYS A 227 -33.56 3.67 -0.84
CA CYS A 227 -34.86 3.94 -0.23
C CYS A 227 -35.95 4.05 -1.29
N THR A 228 -37.16 3.58 -0.98
CA THR A 228 -38.35 3.73 -1.83
C THR A 228 -39.61 3.89 -1.00
N VAL A 229 -40.64 4.47 -1.60
CA VAL A 229 -41.98 4.59 -0.98
C VAL A 229 -42.77 3.30 -1.18
N GLY A 230 -42.83 2.76 -2.40
CA GLY A 230 -43.61 1.57 -2.73
C GLY A 230 -42.88 0.52 -3.57
N GLY A 231 -41.72 0.84 -4.14
CA GLY A 231 -40.99 -0.02 -5.08
C GLY A 231 -40.34 -1.25 -4.46
N ALA A 232 -39.59 -1.97 -5.30
CA ALA A 232 -38.71 -3.06 -4.90
C ALA A 232 -37.27 -2.54 -4.71
N LEU A 233 -36.60 -3.02 -3.66
CA LEU A 233 -35.18 -2.75 -3.44
C LEU A 233 -34.32 -3.73 -4.25
N SER A 234 -33.07 -3.37 -4.53
CA SER A 234 -32.11 -4.23 -5.20
C SER A 234 -31.90 -5.55 -4.43
N ASP A 235 -31.68 -6.62 -5.16
CA ASP A 235 -31.39 -7.97 -4.65
C ASP A 235 -29.89 -8.23 -4.44
N ALA A 236 -29.03 -7.27 -4.76
CA ALA A 236 -27.59 -7.35 -4.55
C ALA A 236 -27.25 -7.48 -3.05
N GLU A 237 -26.33 -8.38 -2.74
CA GLU A 237 -25.87 -8.66 -1.37
C GLU A 237 -24.42 -8.24 -1.17
N GLN A 238 -23.56 -8.49 -2.14
CA GLN A 238 -22.17 -8.04 -2.13
C GLN A 238 -21.80 -7.50 -3.49
N ILE A 239 -21.08 -6.37 -3.50
CA ILE A 239 -20.50 -5.76 -4.68
C ILE A 239 -19.03 -5.53 -4.42
N THR A 240 -18.17 -6.13 -5.24
CA THR A 240 -16.72 -5.93 -5.21
C THR A 240 -16.29 -5.20 -6.47
N VAL A 241 -15.48 -4.14 -6.33
CA VAL A 241 -15.09 -3.29 -7.47
C VAL A 241 -13.58 -3.13 -7.54
N SER A 242 -13.02 -3.36 -8.73
CA SER A 242 -11.60 -3.16 -9.02
C SER A 242 -11.33 -1.86 -9.78
N GLY A 243 -11.82 -0.73 -9.25
CA GLY A 243 -11.84 0.57 -9.96
C GLY A 243 -10.47 1.22 -10.18
N ASP A 244 -9.41 0.68 -9.58
CA ASP A 244 -8.03 1.14 -9.77
C ASP A 244 -7.30 0.50 -10.95
N ARG A 245 -7.95 -0.42 -11.67
CA ARG A 245 -7.34 -1.15 -12.80
C ARG A 245 -7.42 -0.42 -14.15
N GLY A 246 -8.01 0.77 -14.18
CA GLY A 246 -8.20 1.54 -15.41
C GLY A 246 -9.36 1.02 -16.26
N HIS A 247 -9.71 1.73 -17.34
CA HIS A 247 -11.00 1.53 -18.02
C HIS A 247 -11.20 0.14 -18.63
N GLY A 248 -10.15 -0.47 -19.20
CA GLY A 248 -10.23 -1.79 -19.82
C GLY A 248 -10.25 -2.98 -18.85
N GLU A 249 -9.77 -2.80 -17.61
CA GLU A 249 -9.57 -3.91 -16.65
C GLU A 249 -10.40 -3.74 -15.36
N SER A 250 -11.18 -2.66 -15.24
CA SER A 250 -12.04 -2.43 -14.07
C SER A 250 -13.34 -3.20 -14.19
N LEU A 251 -13.51 -4.20 -13.31
CA LEU A 251 -14.70 -5.02 -13.22
C LEU A 251 -15.45 -4.79 -11.90
N ILE A 252 -16.74 -5.09 -11.95
CA ILE A 252 -17.66 -5.13 -10.83
C ILE A 252 -18.14 -6.58 -10.73
N THR A 253 -18.03 -7.18 -9.54
CA THR A 253 -18.61 -8.48 -9.23
C THR A 253 -19.77 -8.27 -8.26
N ILE A 254 -20.95 -8.79 -8.59
CA ILE A 254 -22.20 -8.61 -7.85
C ILE A 254 -22.72 -10.00 -7.46
N ILE A 255 -22.81 -10.28 -6.17
CA ILE A 255 -23.48 -11.46 -5.63
C ILE A 255 -24.92 -11.07 -5.32
N LYS A 256 -25.89 -11.85 -5.80
CA LYS A 256 -27.32 -11.63 -5.59
C LYS A 256 -27.93 -12.75 -4.75
N LYS A 257 -29.08 -12.44 -4.11
CA LYS A 257 -29.88 -13.37 -3.29
C LYS A 257 -30.30 -14.69 -3.95
N ASN A 258 -30.27 -14.78 -5.27
CA ASN A 258 -30.72 -15.95 -6.02
C ASN A 258 -29.59 -16.94 -6.31
N ASP A 259 -28.49 -16.91 -5.55
CA ASP A 259 -27.31 -17.76 -5.76
C ASP A 259 -26.69 -17.60 -7.14
N TYR A 260 -26.57 -16.36 -7.63
CA TYR A 260 -25.83 -16.04 -8.86
C TYR A 260 -24.80 -14.94 -8.62
N VAL A 261 -23.69 -15.05 -9.34
CA VAL A 261 -22.62 -14.05 -9.40
C VAL A 261 -22.59 -13.42 -10.78
N TRP A 262 -22.63 -12.09 -10.80
CA TRP A 262 -22.73 -11.28 -12.00
C TRP A 262 -21.48 -10.42 -12.12
N LYS A 263 -20.78 -10.50 -13.26
CA LYS A 263 -19.64 -9.66 -13.58
C LYS A 263 -19.96 -8.64 -14.66
N LYS A 264 -19.58 -7.39 -14.43
CA LYS A 264 -19.76 -6.26 -15.35
C LYS A 264 -18.47 -5.48 -15.52
N ALA A 265 -18.27 -4.91 -16.69
CA ALA A 265 -17.29 -3.84 -16.87
C ALA A 265 -17.77 -2.53 -16.23
N LEU A 266 -16.91 -1.87 -15.45
CA LEU A 266 -17.23 -0.55 -14.89
C LEU A 266 -17.34 0.51 -16.01
N TYR A 267 -16.49 0.39 -17.03
CA TYR A 267 -16.43 1.25 -18.21
C TYR A 267 -16.70 0.46 -19.49
N ARG A 268 -17.09 1.15 -20.58
CA ARG A 268 -17.47 0.48 -21.85
C ARG A 268 -16.30 -0.28 -22.47
N GLU A 269 -15.08 0.22 -22.28
CA GLU A 269 -13.82 -0.35 -22.77
C GLU A 269 -13.56 -1.73 -22.17
N GLY A 270 -14.04 -2.02 -20.96
CA GLY A 270 -13.87 -3.30 -20.31
C GLY A 270 -14.79 -4.42 -20.81
N LYS A 271 -15.69 -4.17 -21.77
CA LYS A 271 -16.59 -5.22 -22.30
C LYS A 271 -15.84 -6.39 -22.93
N GLU A 272 -14.74 -6.13 -23.63
CA GLU A 272 -13.89 -7.18 -24.22
C GLU A 272 -13.30 -8.13 -23.17
N LYS A 273 -13.11 -7.63 -21.94
CA LYS A 273 -12.61 -8.44 -20.82
C LYS A 273 -13.57 -9.56 -20.44
N LEU A 274 -14.89 -9.30 -20.50
CA LEU A 274 -15.90 -10.32 -20.19
C LEU A 274 -15.89 -11.44 -21.24
N ALA A 275 -15.70 -11.10 -22.52
CA ALA A 275 -15.52 -12.09 -23.58
C ALA A 275 -14.24 -12.92 -23.36
N LYS A 276 -13.14 -12.29 -22.94
CA LYS A 276 -11.89 -12.97 -22.61
C LYS A 276 -12.03 -13.91 -21.41
N LEU A 277 -12.82 -13.56 -20.40
CA LEU A 277 -13.14 -14.44 -19.27
C LEU A 277 -13.87 -15.72 -19.72
N ALA A 278 -14.83 -15.59 -20.65
CA ALA A 278 -15.49 -16.75 -21.25
C ALA A 278 -14.53 -17.61 -22.09
N GLU A 279 -13.66 -16.98 -22.90
CA GLU A 279 -12.61 -17.69 -23.66
C GLU A 279 -11.67 -18.47 -22.73
N ASN A 280 -11.20 -17.84 -21.65
CA ASN A 280 -10.34 -18.45 -20.67
C ASN A 280 -10.99 -19.67 -20.02
N THR A 281 -12.27 -19.56 -19.67
CA THR A 281 -13.05 -20.66 -19.10
C THR A 281 -13.10 -21.84 -20.07
N ALA A 282 -13.46 -21.60 -21.34
CA ALA A 282 -13.50 -22.65 -22.35
C ALA A 282 -12.11 -23.30 -22.61
N TYR A 283 -11.05 -22.48 -22.62
CA TYR A 283 -9.68 -22.98 -22.79
C TYR A 283 -9.25 -23.89 -21.63
N LEU A 284 -9.47 -23.48 -20.38
CA LEU A 284 -9.16 -24.28 -19.20
C LEU A 284 -9.97 -25.59 -19.17
N GLN A 285 -11.27 -25.53 -19.52
CA GLN A 285 -12.12 -26.72 -19.62
C GLN A 285 -11.62 -27.71 -20.68
N SER A 286 -11.14 -27.23 -21.84
CA SER A 286 -10.52 -28.10 -22.86
C SER A 286 -9.24 -28.81 -22.39
N HIS A 287 -8.63 -28.31 -21.31
CA HIS A 287 -7.50 -28.92 -20.63
C HIS A 287 -7.93 -29.76 -19.40
N ASN A 288 -9.23 -30.01 -19.23
CA ASN A 288 -9.82 -30.70 -18.09
C ASN A 288 -9.54 -30.04 -16.74
N ILE A 289 -9.39 -28.71 -16.72
CA ILE A 289 -9.35 -27.93 -15.48
C ILE A 289 -10.80 -27.60 -15.10
N PRO A 290 -11.29 -28.00 -13.91
CA PRO A 290 -12.65 -27.69 -13.50
C PRO A 290 -12.80 -26.20 -13.20
N VAL A 291 -13.64 -25.51 -13.96
CA VAL A 291 -13.91 -24.08 -13.78
C VAL A 291 -15.42 -23.88 -13.68
N VAL A 292 -15.87 -22.97 -12.82
CA VAL A 292 -17.28 -22.58 -12.73
C VAL A 292 -17.75 -22.08 -14.09
N GLU A 293 -18.78 -22.76 -14.62
CA GLU A 293 -19.37 -22.38 -15.89
C GLU A 293 -20.11 -21.05 -15.78
N GLY A 294 -19.86 -20.17 -16.75
CA GLY A 294 -20.59 -18.92 -16.87
C GLY A 294 -20.93 -18.61 -18.31
N GLN A 295 -21.92 -17.74 -18.49
CA GLN A 295 -22.43 -17.34 -19.79
C GLN A 295 -22.56 -15.82 -19.88
N ILE A 296 -22.51 -15.29 -21.10
CA ILE A 296 -22.71 -13.87 -21.35
C ILE A 296 -24.21 -13.61 -21.53
N GLU A 297 -24.78 -12.75 -20.69
CA GLU A 297 -26.16 -12.27 -20.77
C GLU A 297 -26.15 -10.74 -20.94
N GLY A 298 -26.40 -10.29 -22.16
CA GLY A 298 -26.28 -8.87 -22.51
C GLY A 298 -24.85 -8.36 -22.30
N ASP A 299 -24.67 -7.41 -21.39
CA ASP A 299 -23.37 -6.82 -21.04
C ASP A 299 -22.76 -7.41 -19.76
N MET A 300 -23.24 -8.58 -19.32
CA MET A 300 -22.83 -9.23 -18.07
C MET A 300 -22.29 -10.64 -18.33
N TYR A 301 -21.32 -11.07 -17.54
CA TYR A 301 -20.94 -12.47 -17.42
C TYR A 301 -21.56 -13.05 -16.15
N VAL A 302 -22.42 -14.04 -16.29
CA VAL A 302 -23.25 -14.61 -15.21
C VAL A 302 -22.81 -16.04 -14.93
N MET A 303 -22.63 -16.37 -13.66
CA MET A 303 -22.26 -17.70 -13.20
C MET A 303 -23.05 -18.07 -11.93
N PRO A 304 -23.28 -19.37 -11.65
CA PRO A 304 -23.90 -19.79 -10.40
C PRO A 304 -22.99 -19.45 -9.22
N TYR A 305 -23.59 -19.11 -8.10
CA TYR A 305 -22.88 -19.03 -6.82
C TYR A 305 -22.55 -20.45 -6.36
N VAL A 306 -21.30 -20.66 -5.97
CA VAL A 306 -20.84 -21.96 -5.48
C VAL A 306 -20.70 -21.90 -3.97
N HIS A 307 -21.42 -22.79 -3.29
CA HIS A 307 -21.20 -23.05 -1.88
C HIS A 307 -20.05 -24.04 -1.73
N GLY A 308 -18.87 -23.53 -1.36
CA GLY A 308 -17.68 -24.34 -1.12
C GLY A 308 -16.71 -23.61 -0.20
N GLU A 309 -15.82 -24.36 0.44
CA GLU A 309 -14.72 -23.76 1.19
C GLU A 309 -13.68 -23.22 0.20
N ILE A 310 -13.20 -22.00 0.41
CA ILE A 310 -12.08 -21.48 -0.39
C ILE A 310 -10.84 -22.35 -0.14
N ALA A 311 -10.20 -22.84 -1.21
CA ALA A 311 -9.11 -23.81 -1.12
C ALA A 311 -7.92 -23.28 -0.30
N THR A 312 -7.68 -21.96 -0.26
CA THR A 312 -6.69 -21.36 0.64
C THR A 312 -6.93 -21.74 2.09
N GLU A 313 -8.18 -21.69 2.55
CA GLU A 313 -8.53 -22.00 3.95
C GLU A 313 -8.43 -23.51 4.22
N HIS A 314 -8.83 -24.34 3.26
CA HIS A 314 -8.57 -25.78 3.30
C HIS A 314 -7.08 -26.09 3.49
N PHE A 315 -6.19 -25.49 2.68
CA PHE A 315 -4.74 -25.67 2.81
C PHE A 315 -4.20 -25.24 4.17
N ARG A 316 -4.68 -24.12 4.72
CA ARG A 316 -4.28 -23.65 6.05
C ARG A 316 -4.70 -24.63 7.15
N LYS A 317 -5.94 -25.13 7.09
CA LYS A 317 -6.45 -26.15 8.01
C LYS A 317 -5.69 -27.47 7.88
N LEU A 318 -5.40 -27.89 6.65
CA LEU A 318 -4.64 -29.09 6.37
C LEU A 318 -3.22 -29.00 6.92
N LEU A 319 -2.52 -27.90 6.68
CA LEU A 319 -1.16 -27.69 7.21
C LEU A 319 -1.12 -27.76 8.74
N ARG A 320 -2.10 -27.16 9.44
CA ARG A 320 -2.19 -27.22 10.90
C ARG A 320 -2.41 -28.64 11.44
N ARG A 321 -3.12 -29.48 10.68
CA ARG A 321 -3.50 -30.84 11.09
C ARG A 321 -2.47 -31.89 10.67
N ASP A 322 -1.97 -31.79 9.46
CA ASP A 322 -1.13 -32.79 8.79
C ASP A 322 -0.17 -32.10 7.79
N PRO A 323 1.01 -31.65 8.25
CA PRO A 323 2.00 -31.01 7.39
C PRO A 323 2.49 -31.89 6.23
N LYS A 324 2.48 -33.21 6.39
CA LYS A 324 2.89 -34.13 5.33
C LYS A 324 1.80 -34.24 4.26
N GLY A 325 0.54 -34.45 4.67
CA GLY A 325 -0.61 -34.43 3.78
C GLY A 325 -0.75 -33.11 3.04
N PHE A 326 -0.41 -31.98 3.70
CA PHE A 326 -0.33 -30.67 3.05
C PHE A 326 0.65 -30.64 1.87
N LEU A 327 1.87 -31.16 2.03
CA LEU A 327 2.85 -31.21 0.93
C LEU A 327 2.37 -32.10 -0.22
N GLU A 328 1.77 -33.25 0.10
CA GLU A 328 1.22 -34.17 -0.90
C GLU A 328 0.08 -33.51 -1.71
N GLU A 329 -0.86 -32.85 -1.03
CA GLU A 329 -1.99 -32.19 -1.68
C GLU A 329 -1.57 -30.92 -2.43
N LEU A 330 -0.60 -30.18 -1.91
CA LEU A 330 -0.01 -29.04 -2.61
C LEU A 330 0.71 -29.48 -3.91
N GLY A 331 1.33 -30.67 -3.91
CA GLY A 331 1.87 -31.30 -5.11
C GLY A 331 0.78 -31.67 -6.13
N GLN A 332 -0.37 -32.17 -5.68
CA GLN A 332 -1.51 -32.44 -6.57
C GLN A 332 -2.05 -31.15 -7.18
N PHE A 333 -2.13 -30.07 -6.39
CA PHE A 333 -2.50 -28.75 -6.89
C PHE A 333 -1.51 -28.21 -7.93
N PHE A 334 -0.20 -28.42 -7.73
CA PHE A 334 0.82 -28.07 -8.72
C PHE A 334 0.61 -28.79 -10.04
N GLU A 335 0.26 -30.08 -10.01
CA GLU A 335 -0.04 -30.85 -11.22
C GLU A 335 -1.28 -30.35 -11.97
N VAL A 336 -2.24 -29.75 -11.28
CA VAL A 336 -3.39 -29.07 -11.92
C VAL A 336 -2.93 -27.82 -12.66
N ILE A 337 -2.08 -26.99 -12.03
CA ILE A 337 -1.51 -25.80 -12.67
C ILE A 337 -0.69 -26.21 -13.90
N LEU A 338 0.13 -27.26 -13.79
CA LEU A 338 0.98 -27.74 -14.86
C LEU A 338 0.19 -28.17 -16.10
N ARG A 339 -1.00 -28.74 -15.91
CA ARG A 339 -1.90 -29.20 -16.97
C ARG A 339 -2.76 -28.10 -17.58
N SER A 340 -2.76 -26.90 -16.99
CA SER A 340 -3.65 -25.80 -17.41
C SER A 340 -3.36 -25.24 -18.81
N SER A 341 -2.22 -25.55 -19.40
CA SER A 341 -1.83 -25.09 -20.74
C SER A 341 -0.74 -25.99 -21.33
N GLU A 342 -0.55 -25.91 -22.65
CA GLU A 342 0.58 -26.56 -23.31
C GLU A 342 1.92 -25.98 -22.83
N GLN A 343 2.97 -26.79 -22.91
CA GLN A 343 4.32 -26.37 -22.52
C GLN A 343 5.09 -25.79 -23.70
N VAL A 344 5.83 -24.71 -23.47
CA VAL A 344 6.74 -24.13 -24.45
C VAL A 344 8.09 -24.86 -24.39
N PRO A 345 8.57 -25.45 -25.48
CA PRO A 345 9.91 -26.05 -25.52
C PRO A 345 10.99 -25.03 -25.17
N TYR A 346 12.01 -25.42 -24.40
CA TYR A 346 13.06 -24.52 -23.92
C TYR A 346 13.81 -23.81 -25.06
N GLU A 347 13.93 -24.46 -26.21
CA GLU A 347 14.58 -23.92 -27.41
C GLU A 347 13.75 -22.81 -28.07
N GLN A 348 12.45 -22.73 -27.77
CA GLN A 348 11.53 -21.71 -28.28
C GLN A 348 11.34 -20.54 -27.30
N VAL A 349 11.83 -20.67 -26.07
CA VAL A 349 11.75 -19.60 -25.06
C VAL A 349 12.77 -18.51 -25.38
N ASN A 350 12.32 -17.26 -25.38
CA ASN A 350 13.22 -16.12 -25.50
C ASN A 350 13.87 -15.79 -24.14
N TRP A 351 15.00 -16.44 -23.84
CA TRP A 351 15.68 -16.30 -22.56
C TRP A 351 16.21 -14.89 -22.25
N GLN A 352 16.49 -14.08 -23.27
CA GLN A 352 16.87 -12.68 -23.09
C GLN A 352 15.70 -11.78 -22.68
N ARG A 353 14.46 -12.23 -22.96
CA ARG A 353 13.21 -11.55 -22.56
C ARG A 353 12.46 -12.26 -21.44
N PHE A 354 13.13 -13.20 -20.77
CA PHE A 354 12.52 -14.00 -19.73
C PHE A 354 12.16 -13.14 -18.51
N ASP A 355 13.10 -12.37 -17.98
CA ASP A 355 12.87 -11.49 -16.82
C ASP A 355 11.72 -10.47 -17.08
N PRO A 356 10.78 -10.26 -16.14
CA PRO A 356 9.66 -9.32 -16.33
C PRO A 356 10.09 -7.87 -16.59
N GLU A 357 11.33 -7.49 -16.27
CA GLU A 357 11.90 -6.17 -16.50
C GLU A 357 13.02 -6.19 -17.55
N TRP A 358 13.07 -7.21 -18.42
CA TRP A 358 14.09 -7.38 -19.45
C TRP A 358 14.30 -6.13 -20.32
N SER A 359 13.23 -5.40 -20.64
CA SER A 359 13.28 -4.23 -21.52
C SER A 359 14.02 -3.04 -20.91
N GLN A 360 14.28 -3.08 -19.60
CA GLN A 360 15.02 -2.04 -18.88
C GLN A 360 16.54 -2.33 -18.88
N ARG A 361 16.96 -3.54 -19.27
CA ARG A 361 18.36 -3.95 -19.29
C ARG A 361 19.14 -3.26 -20.41
N LYS A 362 20.31 -2.71 -20.06
CA LYS A 362 21.24 -2.10 -21.02
C LYS A 362 22.23 -3.12 -21.55
N ALA A 363 22.92 -2.78 -22.62
CA ALA A 363 23.92 -3.64 -23.26
C ALA A 363 25.08 -4.01 -22.32
N ASP A 364 25.37 -3.16 -21.33
CA ASP A 364 26.43 -3.34 -20.33
C ASP A 364 25.96 -4.01 -19.02
N ASP A 365 24.75 -4.57 -18.99
CA ASP A 365 24.25 -5.34 -17.84
C ASP A 365 24.90 -6.74 -17.80
N PRO A 366 25.60 -7.11 -16.71
CA PRO A 366 26.26 -8.41 -16.59
C PRO A 366 25.28 -9.58 -16.56
N ASN A 367 24.00 -9.32 -16.28
CA ASN A 367 22.95 -10.34 -16.20
C ASN A 367 22.18 -10.54 -17.51
N LEU A 368 22.55 -9.85 -18.60
CA LEU A 368 21.80 -9.88 -19.87
C LEU A 368 21.60 -11.30 -20.41
N TYR A 369 22.62 -12.16 -20.32
CA TYR A 369 22.59 -13.55 -20.79
C TYR A 369 22.43 -14.58 -19.65
N LYS A 370 22.03 -14.15 -18.45
CA LYS A 370 21.95 -15.03 -17.27
C LYS A 370 21.04 -16.23 -17.53
N TRP A 371 19.82 -15.98 -18.00
CA TRP A 371 18.81 -17.01 -18.17
C TRP A 371 19.11 -17.95 -19.34
N GLU A 372 19.73 -17.44 -20.40
CA GLU A 372 20.19 -18.25 -21.53
C GLU A 372 21.25 -19.27 -21.08
N LYS A 373 22.20 -18.83 -20.25
CA LYS A 373 23.22 -19.72 -19.66
C LYS A 373 22.61 -20.78 -18.74
N LEU A 374 21.69 -20.39 -17.86
CA LEU A 374 21.02 -21.32 -16.93
C LEU A 374 20.14 -22.33 -17.67
N ALA A 375 19.41 -21.90 -18.71
CA ALA A 375 18.58 -22.78 -19.53
C ALA A 375 19.41 -23.78 -20.35
N GLY A 376 20.61 -23.39 -20.77
CA GLY A 376 21.61 -24.27 -21.41
C GLY A 376 22.50 -25.04 -20.42
N GLY A 377 22.27 -24.89 -19.12
CA GLY A 377 23.09 -25.45 -18.06
C GLY A 377 22.76 -26.90 -17.71
N SER A 378 23.09 -27.26 -16.47
CA SER A 378 22.80 -28.56 -15.86
C SER A 378 21.30 -28.84 -15.75
N GLU A 379 20.96 -30.12 -15.60
CA GLU A 379 19.56 -30.53 -15.37
C GLU A 379 18.98 -29.98 -14.07
N GLU A 380 19.83 -29.70 -13.08
CA GLU A 380 19.42 -29.01 -11.85
C GLU A 380 19.04 -27.55 -12.11
N GLU A 381 19.82 -26.82 -12.91
CA GLU A 381 19.50 -25.43 -13.28
C GLU A 381 18.19 -25.36 -14.07
N LYS A 382 17.98 -26.27 -15.03
CA LYS A 382 16.70 -26.37 -15.76
C LYS A 382 15.54 -26.73 -14.83
N ARG A 383 15.73 -27.67 -13.91
CA ARG A 383 14.71 -28.04 -12.91
C ARG A 383 14.32 -26.85 -12.04
N ASN A 384 15.29 -26.01 -11.63
CA ASN A 384 15.04 -24.82 -10.83
C ASN A 384 14.31 -23.71 -11.62
N ILE A 385 14.44 -23.65 -12.95
CA ILE A 385 13.63 -22.79 -13.82
C ILE A 385 12.20 -23.33 -13.96
N GLY A 386 12.06 -24.64 -14.16
CA GLY A 386 10.78 -25.33 -14.26
C GLY A 386 10.11 -25.23 -15.63
N VAL A 387 8.86 -25.68 -15.73
CA VAL A 387 8.11 -25.69 -16.98
C VAL A 387 7.61 -24.29 -17.35
N ILE A 388 7.66 -23.97 -18.64
CA ILE A 388 7.11 -22.73 -19.19
C ILE A 388 5.76 -23.02 -19.84
N LEU A 389 4.69 -22.44 -19.31
CA LEU A 389 3.34 -22.59 -19.81
C LEU A 389 3.09 -21.61 -20.96
N LYS A 390 2.47 -22.08 -22.04
CA LYS A 390 2.10 -21.24 -23.19
C LYS A 390 1.13 -20.15 -22.77
N ARG A 391 0.10 -20.50 -21.99
CA ARG A 391 -0.81 -19.58 -21.27
C ARG A 391 -0.70 -19.87 -19.77
N GLY A 392 0.14 -19.13 -19.05
CA GLY A 392 0.18 -19.23 -17.59
C GLY A 392 -0.85 -18.31 -16.95
N TYR A 393 -1.90 -18.92 -16.41
CA TYR A 393 -2.97 -18.23 -15.68
C TYR A 393 -2.49 -17.79 -14.31
N ILE A 394 -2.17 -16.50 -14.16
CA ILE A 394 -1.55 -15.96 -12.94
C ILE A 394 -2.51 -15.99 -11.74
N ASP A 395 -3.81 -16.05 -12.02
CA ASP A 395 -4.92 -16.15 -11.09
C ASP A 395 -5.42 -17.59 -10.84
N LEU A 396 -4.73 -18.60 -11.40
CA LEU A 396 -4.98 -20.02 -11.12
C LEU A 396 -4.35 -20.44 -9.78
N VAL A 397 -4.90 -19.92 -8.69
CA VAL A 397 -4.42 -20.08 -7.31
C VAL A 397 -5.55 -20.51 -6.38
N SER A 398 -5.19 -21.02 -5.21
CA SER A 398 -6.12 -21.48 -4.17
C SER A 398 -7.11 -20.41 -3.70
N LEU A 399 -6.79 -19.12 -3.86
CA LEU A 399 -7.70 -18.03 -3.53
C LEU A 399 -8.92 -17.94 -4.47
N ASN A 400 -8.73 -18.31 -5.74
CA ASN A 400 -9.78 -18.30 -6.77
C ASN A 400 -10.23 -19.74 -7.08
N CYS A 401 -10.34 -20.55 -6.03
CA CYS A 401 -10.64 -21.97 -6.12
C CYS A 401 -11.48 -22.40 -4.90
N PHE A 402 -12.56 -23.13 -5.15
CA PHE A 402 -13.29 -23.85 -4.13
C PHE A 402 -12.74 -25.26 -3.98
N TRP A 403 -12.69 -25.74 -2.74
CA TRP A 403 -12.45 -27.14 -2.41
C TRP A 403 -13.76 -27.74 -1.91
N SER A 404 -14.28 -28.72 -2.65
CA SER A 404 -15.44 -29.52 -2.27
C SER A 404 -15.28 -30.94 -2.81
N ASP A 405 -15.74 -31.94 -2.07
CA ASP A 405 -15.74 -33.34 -2.51
C ASP A 405 -14.39 -33.89 -3.01
N LYS A 406 -13.27 -33.35 -2.47
CA LYS A 406 -11.89 -33.64 -2.89
C LYS A 406 -11.55 -33.21 -4.33
N GLU A 407 -12.30 -32.25 -4.86
CA GLU A 407 -12.05 -31.64 -6.16
C GLU A 407 -11.81 -30.14 -6.03
N TYR A 408 -11.04 -29.60 -6.97
CA TYR A 408 -10.76 -28.17 -7.09
C TYR A 408 -11.65 -27.58 -8.17
N LEU A 409 -12.47 -26.59 -7.81
CA LEU A 409 -13.33 -25.86 -8.74
C LEU A 409 -12.89 -24.40 -8.81
N PHE A 410 -12.25 -24.02 -9.92
CA PHE A 410 -11.71 -22.68 -10.11
C PHE A 410 -12.78 -21.70 -10.56
N PHE A 411 -12.61 -20.42 -10.21
CA PHE A 411 -13.45 -19.33 -10.69
C PHE A 411 -12.57 -18.12 -11.00
N ASP A 412 -13.11 -17.06 -11.60
CA ASP A 412 -12.41 -15.78 -11.77
C ASP A 412 -11.07 -15.84 -12.53
N GLN A 413 -10.96 -16.72 -13.53
CA GLN A 413 -9.76 -16.87 -14.38
C GLN A 413 -9.72 -15.79 -15.47
N GLU A 414 -9.34 -14.58 -15.10
CA GLU A 414 -9.34 -13.37 -15.90
C GLU A 414 -8.02 -13.12 -16.66
N PHE A 415 -6.90 -13.65 -16.17
CA PHE A 415 -5.57 -13.22 -16.58
C PHE A 415 -4.62 -14.39 -16.86
N TYR A 416 -4.10 -14.45 -18.09
CA TYR A 416 -2.93 -15.25 -18.41
C TYR A 416 -1.79 -14.38 -18.95
N CYS A 417 -0.57 -14.82 -18.72
CA CYS A 417 0.64 -14.33 -19.38
C CYS A 417 1.13 -15.38 -20.36
N GLU A 418 1.58 -14.96 -21.53
CA GLU A 418 2.18 -15.86 -22.51
C GLU A 418 3.58 -16.29 -22.06
N SER A 419 3.92 -17.56 -22.28
CA SER A 419 5.24 -18.13 -21.93
C SER A 419 5.64 -17.88 -20.47
N LEU A 420 4.72 -18.12 -19.54
CA LEU A 420 4.94 -17.87 -18.11
C LEU A 420 5.49 -19.13 -17.41
N PRO A 421 6.54 -19.01 -16.57
CA PRO A 421 7.00 -20.13 -15.75
C PRO A 421 5.91 -20.57 -14.77
N VAL A 422 5.63 -21.87 -14.71
CA VAL A 422 4.65 -22.46 -13.77
C VAL A 422 4.98 -22.11 -12.30
N ASN A 423 6.27 -22.00 -12.00
CA ASN A 423 6.80 -21.62 -10.69
C ASN A 423 6.31 -20.25 -10.21
N VAL A 424 5.97 -19.32 -11.13
CA VAL A 424 5.39 -18.02 -10.77
C VAL A 424 4.03 -18.21 -10.09
N ILE A 425 3.15 -19.00 -10.70
CA ILE A 425 1.80 -19.27 -10.19
C ILE A 425 1.89 -20.04 -8.87
N PHE A 426 2.79 -21.02 -8.81
CA PHE A 426 2.91 -21.89 -7.64
C PHE A 426 3.52 -21.18 -6.42
N VAL A 427 4.57 -20.37 -6.61
CA VAL A 427 5.11 -19.53 -5.52
C VAL A 427 4.06 -18.53 -5.06
N ARG A 428 3.32 -17.90 -5.98
CA ARG A 428 2.21 -17.02 -5.63
C ARG A 428 1.15 -17.75 -4.80
N ASN A 429 0.81 -18.99 -5.14
CA ASN A 429 -0.12 -19.81 -4.38
C ASN A 429 0.37 -20.07 -2.94
N ILE A 430 1.65 -20.44 -2.79
CA ILE A 430 2.27 -20.65 -1.47
C ILE A 430 2.25 -19.34 -0.65
N ASP A 431 2.65 -18.22 -1.25
CA ASP A 431 2.65 -16.93 -0.56
C ASP A 431 1.23 -16.50 -0.11
N LEU A 432 0.17 -16.87 -0.85
CA LEU A 432 -1.23 -16.63 -0.46
C LEU A 432 -1.69 -17.51 0.71
N ILE A 433 -1.31 -18.79 0.73
CA ILE A 433 -1.65 -19.72 1.82
C ILE A 433 -1.06 -19.22 3.14
N TYR A 434 0.21 -18.83 3.15
CA TYR A 434 0.92 -18.36 4.34
C TYR A 434 0.60 -16.90 4.71
N GLY A 435 0.04 -16.11 3.79
CA GLY A 435 -0.15 -14.67 3.96
C GLY A 435 -1.00 -14.35 5.19
N GLY A 436 -0.42 -13.63 6.16
CA GLY A 436 -1.10 -13.16 7.37
C GLY A 436 -1.05 -14.10 8.59
N PHE A 437 -0.52 -15.31 8.45
CA PHE A 437 -0.60 -16.36 9.48
C PHE A 437 0.79 -16.83 9.93
N ALA A 438 1.32 -16.19 10.98
CA ALA A 438 2.66 -16.50 11.51
C ALA A 438 2.76 -17.91 12.12
N ASP A 439 1.66 -18.46 12.61
CA ASP A 439 1.59 -19.81 13.16
C ASP A 439 1.93 -20.88 12.12
N LEU A 440 1.63 -20.64 10.85
CA LEU A 440 1.95 -21.60 9.78
C LEU A 440 3.46 -21.71 9.55
N GLU A 441 4.19 -20.60 9.65
CA GLU A 441 5.66 -20.58 9.54
C GLU A 441 6.34 -21.37 10.66
N GLU A 442 5.71 -21.49 11.83
CA GLU A 442 6.21 -22.28 12.97
C GLU A 442 6.00 -23.79 12.77
N ILE A 443 4.97 -24.19 12.01
CA ILE A 443 4.62 -25.59 11.77
C ILE A 443 5.46 -26.18 10.63
N LEU A 444 5.55 -25.47 9.51
CA LEU A 444 6.38 -25.80 8.36
C LEU A 444 6.74 -24.49 7.68
N SER A 445 8.02 -24.13 7.63
CA SER A 445 8.39 -22.82 7.10
C SER A 445 8.16 -22.76 5.59
N LYS A 446 7.87 -21.56 5.06
CA LYS A 446 7.84 -21.32 3.62
C LYS A 446 9.15 -21.73 2.95
N GLU A 447 10.28 -21.55 3.63
CA GLU A 447 11.59 -21.96 3.11
C GLU A 447 11.65 -23.46 2.87
N GLU A 448 11.17 -24.27 3.82
CA GLU A 448 11.11 -25.73 3.68
C GLU A 448 10.20 -26.15 2.53
N VAL A 449 9.03 -25.53 2.40
CA VAL A 449 8.11 -25.80 1.27
C VAL A 449 8.76 -25.44 -0.07
N LEU A 450 9.34 -24.24 -0.18
CA LEU A 450 10.00 -23.79 -1.41
C LEU A 450 11.18 -24.69 -1.79
N LYS A 451 11.95 -25.18 -0.81
CA LYS A 451 13.04 -26.14 -1.05
C LYS A 451 12.51 -27.50 -1.49
N HIS A 452 11.43 -27.99 -0.86
CA HIS A 452 10.78 -29.25 -1.20
C HIS A 452 10.40 -29.32 -2.70
N PHE A 453 9.90 -28.21 -3.25
CA PHE A 453 9.50 -28.11 -4.65
C PHE A 453 10.55 -27.52 -5.61
N SER A 454 11.81 -27.38 -5.18
CA SER A 454 12.90 -26.78 -5.99
C SER A 454 12.61 -25.34 -6.49
N LEU A 455 11.90 -24.55 -5.68
CA LEU A 455 11.51 -23.16 -5.99
C LEU A 455 12.43 -22.12 -5.35
N TRP A 456 13.23 -22.53 -4.35
CA TRP A 456 13.98 -21.62 -3.47
C TRP A 456 15.01 -20.74 -4.20
N GLU A 457 15.71 -21.32 -5.18
CA GLU A 457 16.84 -20.68 -5.88
C GLU A 457 16.43 -19.42 -6.65
N HIS A 458 15.23 -19.42 -7.24
CA HIS A 458 14.72 -18.33 -8.08
C HIS A 458 13.45 -17.66 -7.53
N LYS A 459 13.09 -17.92 -6.27
CA LYS A 459 11.87 -17.40 -5.61
C LYS A 459 11.65 -15.90 -5.76
N GLU A 460 12.72 -15.10 -5.72
CA GLU A 460 12.61 -13.65 -5.85
C GLU A 460 12.21 -13.23 -7.27
N LEU A 461 12.67 -13.93 -8.30
CA LEU A 461 12.21 -13.71 -9.66
C LEU A 461 10.73 -14.09 -9.80
N TRP A 462 10.32 -15.24 -9.27
CA TRP A 462 8.93 -15.69 -9.31
C TRP A 462 7.98 -14.68 -8.66
N ARG A 463 8.37 -14.13 -7.52
CA ARG A 463 7.68 -13.01 -6.86
C ARG A 463 7.72 -11.74 -7.69
N GLN A 464 8.84 -11.42 -8.33
CA GLN A 464 8.98 -10.24 -9.20
C GLN A 464 8.02 -10.27 -10.39
N TYR A 465 7.78 -11.43 -11.03
CA TYR A 465 6.74 -11.55 -12.06
C TYR A 465 5.36 -11.17 -11.53
N THR A 466 4.99 -11.72 -10.37
CA THR A 466 3.71 -11.40 -9.71
C THR A 466 3.62 -9.93 -9.35
N HIS A 467 4.65 -9.37 -8.73
CA HIS A 467 4.70 -7.96 -8.35
C HIS A 467 4.62 -7.03 -9.56
N SER A 468 5.38 -7.30 -10.63
CA SER A 468 5.35 -6.50 -11.86
C SER A 468 3.99 -6.55 -12.55
N PHE A 469 3.37 -7.73 -12.59
CA PHE A 469 2.01 -7.88 -13.10
C PHE A 469 1.00 -7.08 -12.27
N MET A 470 1.00 -7.26 -10.94
CA MET A 470 0.04 -6.58 -10.05
C MET A 470 0.22 -5.06 -10.02
N ARG A 471 1.47 -4.56 -10.06
CA ARG A 471 1.77 -3.13 -10.12
C ARG A 471 1.20 -2.48 -11.37
N ARG A 472 1.33 -3.13 -12.52
CA ARG A 472 0.75 -2.66 -13.79
C ARG A 472 -0.77 -2.75 -13.75
N LEU A 473 -1.31 -3.89 -13.32
CA LEU A 473 -2.75 -4.13 -13.30
C LEU A 473 -3.49 -3.10 -12.44
N ARG A 474 -2.92 -2.68 -11.31
CA ARG A 474 -3.55 -1.73 -10.37
C ARG A 474 -3.10 -0.28 -10.56
N ASN A 475 -2.38 0.02 -11.64
CA ASN A 475 -1.81 1.34 -11.90
C ASN A 475 -1.06 1.91 -10.68
N GLU A 476 -0.27 1.08 -9.99
CA GLU A 476 0.39 1.46 -8.73
C GLU A 476 1.38 2.61 -8.92
N LYS A 477 1.99 2.74 -10.10
CA LYS A 477 2.91 3.84 -10.42
C LYS A 477 2.15 5.16 -10.52
N GLU A 478 1.06 5.17 -11.27
CA GLU A 478 0.17 6.30 -11.45
C GLU A 478 -0.40 6.70 -10.07
N LEU A 479 -0.99 5.76 -9.35
CA LEU A 479 -1.63 6.00 -8.06
C LEU A 479 -0.66 6.15 -6.87
N ALA A 480 0.66 6.09 -7.07
CA ALA A 480 1.64 6.14 -5.98
C ALA A 480 1.47 7.35 -5.06
N ALA A 481 1.33 8.56 -5.63
CA ALA A 481 1.12 9.78 -4.86
C ALA A 481 -0.20 9.77 -4.10
N TYR A 482 -1.25 9.17 -4.67
CA TYR A 482 -2.53 9.00 -4.00
C TYR A 482 -2.44 8.00 -2.84
N HIS A 483 -1.84 6.83 -3.07
CA HIS A 483 -1.64 5.81 -2.05
C HIS A 483 -0.86 6.34 -0.84
N LYS A 484 0.16 7.19 -1.04
CA LYS A 484 0.87 7.84 0.08
C LYS A 484 0.01 8.80 0.90
N ARG A 485 -1.03 9.41 0.31
CA ARG A 485 -1.93 10.32 1.04
C ARG A 485 -2.95 9.59 1.89
N VAL A 486 -3.34 8.37 1.51
CA VAL A 486 -4.51 7.68 2.11
C VAL A 486 -4.18 6.34 2.78
N ARG A 487 -3.06 5.71 2.45
CA ARG A 487 -2.63 4.45 3.07
C ARG A 487 -1.63 4.72 4.19
N ARG A 488 -1.72 3.92 5.25
CA ARG A 488 -0.82 4.00 6.41
C ARG A 488 0.58 3.48 6.12
N ASP A 489 1.56 4.00 6.85
CA ASP A 489 2.89 3.41 6.98
C ASP A 489 2.93 2.56 8.25
N MET A 490 3.27 1.27 8.13
CA MET A 490 3.33 0.35 9.25
C MET A 490 4.32 0.78 10.36
N ARG A 491 5.39 1.50 10.00
CA ARG A 491 6.33 2.06 10.97
C ARG A 491 5.65 3.12 11.84
N ILE A 492 4.82 3.97 11.21
CA ILE A 492 4.06 5.01 11.89
C ILE A 492 2.98 4.39 12.78
N VAL A 493 2.29 3.34 12.31
CA VAL A 493 1.27 2.64 13.12
C VAL A 493 1.88 2.09 14.41
N VAL A 494 3.02 1.39 14.31
CA VAL A 494 3.74 0.86 15.47
C VAL A 494 4.21 2.02 16.38
N SER A 495 4.79 3.07 15.79
CA SER A 495 5.20 4.26 16.55
C SER A 495 4.05 4.89 17.33
N ASN A 496 2.91 5.14 16.69
CA ASN A 496 1.74 5.74 17.32
C ASN A 496 1.17 4.86 18.43
N ARG A 497 1.15 3.54 18.24
CA ARG A 497 0.74 2.60 19.28
C ARG A 497 1.66 2.69 20.50
N HIS A 498 2.97 2.65 20.27
CA HIS A 498 3.96 2.79 21.35
C HIS A 498 3.83 4.14 22.07
N ARG A 499 3.54 5.23 21.34
CA ARG A 499 3.32 6.56 21.95
C ARG A 499 2.19 6.57 22.98
N MET A 500 1.17 5.75 22.78
CA MET A 500 0.02 5.69 23.70
C MET A 500 0.33 5.01 25.03
N ASP A 501 1.45 4.27 25.12
CA ASP A 501 1.87 3.58 26.34
C ASP A 501 2.61 4.51 27.33
N TYR A 502 2.98 5.73 26.91
CA TYR A 502 3.78 6.65 27.70
C TYR A 502 3.10 8.01 27.87
N THR A 503 3.41 8.69 28.98
CA THR A 503 3.14 10.13 29.07
C THR A 503 3.98 10.90 28.04
N GLN A 504 3.53 12.09 27.62
CA GLN A 504 4.28 12.92 26.66
C GLN A 504 5.73 13.18 27.12
N GLU A 505 5.92 13.49 28.41
CA GLU A 505 7.25 13.77 28.97
C GLU A 505 8.16 12.54 28.94
N GLU A 506 7.64 11.36 29.24
CA GLU A 506 8.40 10.11 29.20
C GLU A 506 8.73 9.70 27.77
N TYR A 507 7.77 9.83 26.85
CA TYR A 507 7.97 9.54 25.44
C TYR A 507 9.07 10.42 24.85
N ASP A 508 9.04 11.72 25.13
CA ASP A 508 10.05 12.66 24.62
C ASP A 508 11.45 12.39 25.18
N ARG A 509 11.56 11.94 26.43
CA ARG A 509 12.84 11.57 27.03
C ARG A 509 13.39 10.27 26.45
N LEU A 510 12.53 9.26 26.26
CA LEU A 510 12.95 7.92 25.86
C LEU A 510 13.14 7.79 24.35
N PHE A 511 12.26 8.36 23.54
CA PHE A 511 12.13 8.04 22.11
C PHE A 511 12.27 9.24 21.17
N THR A 512 11.91 10.46 21.56
CA THR A 512 12.02 11.61 20.64
C THR A 512 13.40 12.27 20.74
N ASN A 513 13.75 12.76 21.93
CA ASN A 513 14.96 13.52 22.15
C ASN A 513 16.08 12.63 22.71
N ILE A 514 16.40 11.55 21.99
CA ILE A 514 17.33 10.53 22.47
C ILE A 514 18.75 11.08 22.69
N PHE A 515 19.12 12.19 22.03
CA PHE A 515 20.39 12.88 22.22
C PHE A 515 20.35 14.02 23.26
N ARG A 516 19.21 14.25 23.92
CA ARG A 516 19.11 15.25 25.00
C ARG A 516 20.12 14.95 26.10
N ASN A 517 20.86 15.99 26.50
CA ASN A 517 21.89 15.95 27.54
C ASN A 517 23.04 14.96 27.27
N VAL A 518 23.38 14.67 26.00
CA VAL A 518 24.52 13.80 25.63
C VAL A 518 25.87 14.51 25.70
N ASN A 519 25.91 15.84 25.59
CA ASN A 519 27.17 16.60 25.61
C ASN A 519 28.00 16.30 26.86
N GLY A 520 29.26 15.89 26.64
CA GLY A 520 30.21 15.55 27.71
C GLY A 520 29.99 14.18 28.36
N LYS A 521 29.08 13.35 27.83
CA LYS A 521 28.82 11.98 28.32
C LYS A 521 29.33 10.92 27.35
N LYS A 522 29.78 9.79 27.89
CA LYS A 522 30.05 8.58 27.09
C LYS A 522 28.74 7.91 26.66
N ILE A 523 28.72 7.34 25.46
CA ILE A 523 27.55 6.63 24.93
C ILE A 523 27.79 5.12 25.03
N PHE A 524 26.85 4.40 25.64
CA PHE A 524 26.81 2.94 25.63
C PHE A 524 25.55 2.46 24.92
N LEU A 525 25.66 1.39 24.14
CA LEU A 525 24.50 0.71 23.55
C LEU A 525 24.16 -0.52 24.38
N PHE A 526 22.89 -0.75 24.65
CA PHE A 526 22.41 -1.98 25.27
C PHE A 526 21.75 -2.87 24.22
N GLY A 527 22.31 -4.06 24.02
CA GLY A 527 21.96 -4.99 22.95
C GLY A 527 22.98 -4.93 21.82
N SER A 528 23.35 -6.11 21.31
CA SER A 528 24.37 -6.29 20.26
C SER A 528 23.80 -6.81 18.93
N GLY A 529 22.51 -6.57 18.68
CA GLY A 529 21.81 -7.05 17.48
C GLY A 529 21.70 -6.00 16.37
N ARG A 530 20.77 -6.25 15.43
CA ARG A 530 20.53 -5.40 14.25
C ARG A 530 20.25 -3.93 14.58
N PHE A 531 19.57 -3.63 15.69
CA PHE A 531 19.30 -2.25 16.10
C PHE A 531 20.59 -1.53 16.52
N ALA A 532 21.53 -2.22 17.16
CA ALA A 532 22.83 -1.65 17.50
C ALA A 532 23.67 -1.42 16.25
N GLU A 533 23.69 -2.36 15.30
CA GLU A 533 24.33 -2.15 13.99
C GLU A 533 23.76 -0.92 13.27
N GLN A 534 22.43 -0.77 13.27
CA GLN A 534 21.76 0.38 12.66
C GLN A 534 22.10 1.68 13.38
N PHE A 535 22.12 1.69 14.73
CA PHE A 535 22.53 2.85 15.51
C PHE A 535 23.97 3.26 15.15
N VAL A 536 24.90 2.30 15.14
CA VAL A 536 26.30 2.56 14.79
C VAL A 536 26.38 3.12 13.37
N LYS A 537 25.78 2.44 12.38
CA LYS A 537 25.76 2.91 10.99
C LYS A 537 25.11 4.30 10.81
N GLN A 538 24.15 4.64 11.67
CA GLN A 538 23.45 5.93 11.59
C GLN A 538 24.19 7.06 12.29
N PHE A 539 24.90 6.79 13.39
CA PHE A 539 25.40 7.82 14.30
C PHE A 539 26.89 7.75 14.66
N GLN A 540 27.65 6.72 14.25
CA GLN A 540 29.08 6.63 14.57
C GLN A 540 29.89 7.83 14.09
N ASP A 541 29.47 8.47 12.99
CA ASP A 541 30.17 9.63 12.42
C ASP A 541 29.92 10.91 13.23
N CYS A 542 28.83 10.94 14.02
CA CYS A 542 28.44 12.10 14.83
C CYS A 542 28.63 11.90 16.35
N CYS A 543 28.77 10.67 16.84
CA CYS A 543 28.95 10.40 18.27
C CYS A 543 29.94 9.26 18.55
N GLU A 544 30.73 9.42 19.62
CA GLU A 544 31.70 8.40 20.06
C GLU A 544 30.99 7.34 20.92
N ILE A 545 30.93 6.10 20.42
CA ILE A 545 30.31 4.97 21.09
C ILE A 545 31.38 4.27 21.93
N ALA A 546 31.27 4.38 23.26
CA ALA A 546 32.27 3.91 24.21
C ALA A 546 32.24 2.39 24.44
N GLY A 547 31.11 1.72 24.18
CA GLY A 547 30.98 0.27 24.32
C GLY A 547 29.55 -0.22 24.10
N ILE A 548 29.41 -1.53 23.91
CA ILE A 548 28.13 -2.22 23.81
C ILE A 548 28.01 -3.15 25.02
N VAL A 549 26.83 -3.24 25.63
CA VAL A 549 26.54 -4.21 26.69
C VAL A 549 25.41 -5.14 26.28
N ASP A 550 25.46 -6.40 26.69
CA ASP A 550 24.44 -7.40 26.35
C ASP A 550 24.23 -8.38 27.51
N ASN A 551 23.00 -8.84 27.73
CA ASN A 551 22.71 -9.83 28.78
C ASN A 551 23.22 -11.23 28.42
N ASN A 552 23.48 -11.50 27.14
CA ASN A 552 24.05 -12.78 26.71
C ASN A 552 25.56 -12.81 26.97
N SER A 553 25.97 -13.60 27.96
CA SER A 553 27.37 -13.77 28.36
C SER A 553 28.24 -14.44 27.31
N GLU A 554 27.68 -15.19 26.36
CA GLU A 554 28.42 -15.79 25.25
C GLU A 554 28.98 -14.75 24.28
N LYS A 555 28.42 -13.54 24.27
CA LYS A 555 28.86 -12.44 23.40
C LYS A 555 29.93 -11.56 24.03
N TRP A 556 30.21 -11.69 25.34
CA TRP A 556 31.17 -10.82 26.02
C TRP A 556 32.59 -11.03 25.49
N GLY A 557 33.32 -9.94 25.24
CA GLY A 557 34.65 -9.94 24.64
C GLY A 557 34.66 -10.05 23.10
N THR A 558 33.51 -10.25 22.47
CA THR A 558 33.37 -10.15 21.01
C THR A 558 33.17 -8.69 20.57
N LYS A 559 33.12 -8.43 19.26
CA LYS A 559 32.96 -7.07 18.70
C LYS A 559 31.81 -6.98 17.70
N LEU A 560 31.11 -5.85 17.72
CA LEU A 560 30.12 -5.45 16.70
C LEU A 560 30.59 -4.14 16.07
N GLU A 561 30.74 -4.10 14.73
CA GLU A 561 31.25 -2.93 14.00
C GLU A 561 32.56 -2.37 14.60
N GLY A 562 33.42 -3.26 15.13
CA GLY A 562 34.68 -2.92 15.78
C GLY A 562 34.61 -2.52 17.26
N ILE A 563 33.41 -2.38 17.82
CA ILE A 563 33.16 -1.98 19.22
C ILE A 563 32.99 -3.22 20.10
N GLU A 564 33.65 -3.26 21.27
CA GLU A 564 33.61 -4.39 22.20
C GLU A 564 32.25 -4.54 22.91
N ILE A 565 31.83 -5.80 23.08
CA ILE A 565 30.61 -6.19 23.80
C ILE A 565 30.98 -6.66 25.21
N CYS A 566 30.35 -6.08 26.23
CA CYS A 566 30.67 -6.29 27.64
C CYS A 566 29.44 -6.67 28.48
N SER A 567 29.69 -7.04 29.74
CA SER A 567 28.63 -7.25 30.73
C SER A 567 27.93 -5.93 31.09
N PRO A 568 26.60 -5.92 31.32
CA PRO A 568 25.89 -4.75 31.84
C PRO A 568 26.44 -4.23 33.18
N MET A 569 27.11 -5.08 33.98
CA MET A 569 27.73 -4.66 35.23
C MET A 569 28.84 -3.62 35.05
N GLU A 570 29.47 -3.56 33.87
CA GLU A 570 30.47 -2.54 33.52
C GLU A 570 29.89 -1.12 33.56
N LEU A 571 28.58 -0.96 33.38
CA LEU A 571 27.91 0.35 33.49
C LEU A 571 27.99 0.89 34.93
N LYS A 572 27.94 0.04 35.96
CA LYS A 572 28.09 0.47 37.36
C LYS A 572 29.53 0.85 37.71
N ALA A 573 30.51 0.34 36.96
CA ALA A 573 31.93 0.64 37.17
C ALA A 573 32.35 1.98 36.53
N GLN A 574 31.50 2.59 35.70
CA GLN A 574 31.83 3.85 35.02
C GLN A 574 31.88 5.03 36.02
N GLN A 575 33.03 5.72 36.04
CA GLN A 575 33.21 6.95 36.82
C GLN A 575 32.81 8.22 36.06
N ALA A 576 32.88 8.18 34.72
CA ALA A 576 32.49 9.30 33.86
C ALA A 576 30.96 9.29 33.64
N ALA A 577 30.36 10.47 33.46
CA ALA A 577 28.95 10.55 33.11
C ALA A 577 28.69 9.84 31.77
N PHE A 578 27.63 9.04 31.70
CA PHE A 578 27.27 8.27 30.52
C PHE A 578 25.77 8.30 30.25
N LYS A 579 25.40 7.94 29.02
CA LYS A 579 24.02 7.71 28.61
C LYS A 579 23.93 6.35 27.93
N VAL A 580 22.87 5.61 28.24
CA VAL A 580 22.61 4.29 27.65
C VAL A 580 21.52 4.39 26.59
N PHE A 581 21.78 3.87 25.41
CA PHE A 581 20.80 3.72 24.33
C PHE A 581 20.42 2.25 24.25
N ILE A 582 19.16 1.92 24.54
CA ILE A 582 18.67 0.56 24.38
C ILE A 582 18.41 0.30 22.90
N CYS A 583 19.12 -0.66 22.33
CA CYS A 583 19.13 -1.01 20.92
C CYS A 583 18.62 -2.45 20.71
N ILE A 584 17.41 -2.73 21.21
CA ILE A 584 16.68 -3.98 21.00
C ILE A 584 15.20 -3.70 20.76
N LYS A 585 14.50 -4.64 20.10
CA LYS A 585 13.09 -4.48 19.73
C LYS A 585 12.15 -4.54 20.94
N PHE A 586 12.36 -5.49 21.83
CA PHE A 586 11.58 -5.71 23.05
C PHE A 586 12.43 -5.27 24.24
N PHE A 587 12.35 -3.99 24.59
CA PHE A 587 13.29 -3.37 25.52
C PHE A 587 12.77 -3.24 26.95
N ASP A 588 11.51 -3.58 27.22
CA ASP A 588 10.87 -3.32 28.51
C ASP A 588 11.62 -3.94 29.68
N GLU A 589 12.01 -5.21 29.57
CA GLU A 589 12.81 -5.91 30.59
C GLU A 589 14.18 -5.25 30.83
N VAL A 590 14.83 -4.77 29.76
CA VAL A 590 16.12 -4.08 29.85
C VAL A 590 15.95 -2.69 30.44
N LEU A 591 14.85 -2.00 30.12
CA LEU A 591 14.53 -0.69 30.67
C LEU A 591 14.30 -0.80 32.19
N GLU A 592 13.58 -1.82 32.64
CA GLU A 592 13.41 -2.14 34.07
C GLU A 592 14.74 -2.50 34.72
N GLN A 593 15.53 -3.40 34.11
CA GLN A 593 16.86 -3.78 34.57
C GLN A 593 17.76 -2.56 34.80
N LEU A 594 17.85 -1.64 33.84
CA LEU A 594 18.68 -0.45 33.95
C LEU A 594 18.17 0.50 35.04
N ARG A 595 16.85 0.64 35.20
CA ARG A 595 16.25 1.43 36.28
C ARG A 595 16.58 0.83 37.66
N ASP A 596 16.49 -0.49 37.82
CA ASP A 596 16.83 -1.22 39.04
C ASP A 596 18.34 -1.15 39.35
N MET A 597 19.17 -1.06 38.31
CA MET A 597 20.59 -0.77 38.45
C MET A 597 20.89 0.68 38.88
N GLY A 598 19.87 1.55 38.95
CA GLY A 598 19.99 2.97 39.31
C GLY A 598 20.35 3.89 38.15
N ILE A 599 20.37 3.37 36.92
CA ILE A 599 20.70 4.13 35.71
C ILE A 599 19.43 4.85 35.22
N ARG A 600 19.50 6.17 35.06
CA ARG A 600 18.33 7.00 34.69
C ARG A 600 18.49 7.73 33.36
N GLU A 601 19.73 7.93 32.93
CA GLU A 601 20.06 8.53 31.63
C GLU A 601 19.95 7.46 30.53
N ILE A 602 18.70 7.16 30.17
CA ILE A 602 18.34 6.10 29.22
C ILE A 602 17.52 6.70 28.09
N SER A 603 17.82 6.27 26.88
CA SER A 603 16.94 6.44 25.71
C SER A 603 16.83 5.12 24.98
N VAL A 604 15.77 4.94 24.19
CA VAL A 604 15.53 3.74 23.40
C VAL A 604 15.70 4.13 21.94
N TYR A 605 16.57 3.42 21.25
CA TYR A 605 16.70 3.55 19.81
C TYR A 605 15.75 2.60 19.11
N ASN A 606 14.78 3.20 18.42
CA ASN A 606 13.92 2.54 17.45
C ASN A 606 14.30 3.03 16.04
N PRO A 607 14.80 2.17 15.14
CA PRO A 607 15.17 2.56 13.77
C PRO A 607 13.96 2.98 12.91
N ALA A 608 12.73 2.75 13.37
CA ALA A 608 11.52 3.23 12.71
C ALA A 608 11.20 4.70 13.02
N LEU A 609 11.87 5.30 14.01
CA LEU A 609 11.69 6.70 14.39
C LEU A 609 12.77 7.59 13.79
N GLU A 610 12.41 8.86 13.69
CA GLU A 610 13.25 9.94 13.21
C GLU A 610 13.95 10.63 14.40
N TYR A 611 15.26 10.85 14.29
CA TYR A 611 16.05 11.53 15.33
C TYR A 611 16.90 12.63 14.74
N ASP A 612 16.90 13.79 15.40
CA ASP A 612 17.87 14.84 15.11
C ASP A 612 19.29 14.29 15.29
N ARG A 613 20.10 14.39 14.24
CA ARG A 613 21.53 14.13 14.38
C ARG A 613 22.12 15.24 15.24
N PRO A 614 22.98 14.93 16.21
CA PRO A 614 23.90 15.92 16.74
C PRO A 614 24.86 16.28 15.60
N LEU A 615 24.49 17.27 14.79
CA LEU A 615 25.36 17.78 13.73
C LEU A 615 26.67 18.17 14.41
N LYS A 616 27.80 17.67 13.89
CA LYS A 616 29.10 18.24 14.20
C LYS A 616 29.03 19.69 13.71
N LEU A 617 28.79 20.63 14.63
CA LEU A 617 28.99 22.05 14.40
C LEU A 617 30.48 22.27 14.16
N MET A 618 30.93 21.98 12.94
CA MET A 618 32.24 22.35 12.44
C MET A 618 32.06 23.30 11.26
N ALA A 619 31.75 24.56 11.58
CA ALA A 619 32.18 25.74 10.82
C ALA A 619 31.80 27.03 11.57
N ALA A 620 32.32 27.21 12.79
CA ALA A 620 32.47 28.56 13.33
C ALA A 620 33.60 29.24 12.53
N GLY A 621 33.31 29.82 11.36
CA GLY A 621 34.36 30.49 10.59
C GLY A 621 34.07 30.95 9.16
N GLN A 622 32.85 30.88 8.62
CA GLN A 622 32.57 31.48 7.31
C GLN A 622 31.28 32.31 7.36
N GLN A 623 31.34 33.50 6.75
CA GLN A 623 30.31 34.53 6.76
C GLN A 623 28.93 33.98 6.35
N GLU A 624 27.91 34.31 7.15
CA GLU A 624 26.50 34.01 6.89
C GLU A 624 26.01 34.73 5.61
N GLU A 625 26.14 34.08 4.45
CA GLU A 625 25.11 34.25 3.42
C GLU A 625 23.89 33.48 3.91
N ASN A 626 22.77 34.16 4.09
CA ASN A 626 21.52 33.54 4.53
C ASN A 626 20.96 32.69 3.38
N LYS A 627 21.39 31.44 3.29
CA LYS A 627 20.93 30.49 2.27
C LYS A 627 19.52 30.02 2.58
N ARG A 628 18.85 29.49 1.55
CA ARG A 628 17.44 29.10 1.65
C ARG A 628 17.21 27.89 2.56
N TYR A 629 18.18 26.98 2.62
CA TYR A 629 18.11 25.72 3.34
C TYR A 629 19.36 25.55 4.22
N HIS A 630 19.25 24.86 5.35
CA HIS A 630 20.40 24.54 6.18
C HIS A 630 21.09 23.27 5.68
N VAL A 631 20.32 22.19 5.49
CA VAL A 631 20.83 20.90 5.04
C VAL A 631 20.21 20.53 3.68
N GLY A 632 21.09 20.33 2.70
CA GLY A 632 20.77 19.85 1.37
C GLY A 632 21.16 18.39 1.18
N TYR A 633 20.40 17.67 0.35
CA TYR A 633 20.73 16.29 -0.05
C TYR A 633 20.70 16.11 -1.56
N VAL A 634 21.69 15.43 -2.12
CA VAL A 634 21.70 14.98 -3.52
C VAL A 634 21.99 13.49 -3.56
N ALA A 635 21.25 12.73 -4.37
CA ALA A 635 21.54 11.32 -4.60
C ALA A 635 21.90 11.06 -6.07
N GLY A 636 22.92 10.25 -6.33
CA GLY A 636 23.36 9.97 -7.69
C GLY A 636 24.33 8.81 -7.81
N VAL A 637 24.50 8.33 -9.04
CA VAL A 637 25.53 7.33 -9.35
C VAL A 637 26.89 8.01 -9.49
N PHE A 638 26.92 9.20 -10.11
CA PHE A 638 28.16 9.97 -10.33
C PHE A 638 29.24 9.24 -11.14
N ASP A 639 28.84 8.27 -11.98
CA ASP A 639 29.73 7.54 -12.88
C ASP A 639 30.28 8.45 -13.98
N LEU A 640 31.55 8.25 -14.36
CA LEU A 640 32.29 9.10 -15.30
C LEU A 640 32.08 10.60 -14.99
N PHE A 641 32.46 11.03 -13.79
CA PHE A 641 32.14 12.35 -13.25
C PHE A 641 32.44 13.49 -14.25
N HIS A 642 31.43 14.33 -14.52
CA HIS A 642 31.48 15.32 -15.58
C HIS A 642 30.77 16.62 -15.19
N ILE A 643 30.81 17.63 -16.08
CA ILE A 643 30.27 18.98 -15.83
C ILE A 643 28.80 19.00 -15.40
N GLY A 644 27.98 18.07 -15.89
CA GLY A 644 26.59 17.91 -15.44
C GLY A 644 26.46 17.63 -13.93
N HIS A 645 27.25 16.69 -13.39
CA HIS A 645 27.28 16.41 -11.95
C HIS A 645 27.83 17.61 -11.17
N LEU A 646 28.90 18.23 -11.65
CA LEU A 646 29.49 19.41 -11.01
C LEU A 646 28.48 20.56 -10.89
N ASN A 647 27.73 20.84 -11.96
CA ASN A 647 26.71 21.90 -11.97
C ASN A 647 25.54 21.60 -11.03
N LEU A 648 25.12 20.33 -10.93
CA LEU A 648 24.08 19.91 -9.99
C LEU A 648 24.52 20.19 -8.55
N LEU A 649 25.72 19.74 -8.18
CA LEU A 649 26.27 19.91 -6.83
C LEU A 649 26.52 21.38 -6.50
N LYS A 650 27.04 22.16 -7.46
CA LYS A 650 27.24 23.60 -7.32
C LYS A 650 25.93 24.33 -7.00
N ARG A 651 24.88 24.11 -7.80
CA ARG A 651 23.56 24.75 -7.60
C ARG A 651 22.90 24.32 -6.30
N ALA A 652 23.08 23.06 -5.89
CA ALA A 652 22.60 22.58 -4.59
C ALA A 652 23.29 23.33 -3.45
N LYS A 653 24.63 23.45 -3.47
CA LYS A 653 25.41 24.16 -2.45
C LYS A 653 25.14 25.67 -2.42
N GLU A 654 24.74 26.28 -3.54
CA GLU A 654 24.28 27.68 -3.57
C GLU A 654 22.97 27.89 -2.77
N GLN A 655 22.19 26.83 -2.54
CA GLN A 655 20.92 26.92 -1.81
C GLN A 655 20.96 26.38 -0.38
N CYS A 656 22.02 25.65 0.01
CA CYS A 656 22.15 25.06 1.35
C CYS A 656 23.48 25.36 2.05
N ASP A 657 23.44 25.42 3.38
CA ASP A 657 24.63 25.62 4.21
C ASP A 657 25.52 24.37 4.22
N TYR A 658 24.92 23.18 4.29
CA TYR A 658 25.58 21.88 4.33
C TYR A 658 24.97 20.92 3.30
N LEU A 659 25.78 20.37 2.40
CA LEU A 659 25.38 19.49 1.31
C LEU A 659 25.89 18.07 1.53
N ILE A 660 24.96 17.15 1.76
CA ILE A 660 25.18 15.71 1.83
C ILE A 660 24.93 15.10 0.45
N VAL A 661 25.84 14.24 -0.01
CA VAL A 661 25.73 13.57 -1.31
C VAL A 661 25.74 12.05 -1.15
N GLY A 662 24.60 11.42 -1.40
CA GLY A 662 24.44 9.97 -1.45
C GLY A 662 24.93 9.39 -2.78
N VAL A 663 25.92 8.49 -2.70
CA VAL A 663 26.50 7.78 -3.84
C VAL A 663 25.97 6.33 -3.88
N VAL A 664 25.40 5.94 -5.02
CA VAL A 664 24.80 4.61 -5.24
C VAL A 664 25.92 3.55 -5.43
N SER A 665 25.79 2.37 -4.80
CA SER A 665 26.76 1.26 -4.97
C SER A 665 26.66 0.59 -6.34
N ASP A 666 27.69 -0.17 -6.75
CA ASP A 666 27.71 -0.83 -8.06
C ASP A 666 26.62 -1.90 -8.16
N GLU A 667 26.43 -2.69 -7.11
CA GLU A 667 25.41 -3.73 -6.99
C GLU A 667 24.01 -3.14 -7.15
N GLN A 668 23.79 -1.99 -6.51
CA GLN A 668 22.51 -1.31 -6.60
C GLN A 668 22.27 -0.73 -8.01
N VAL A 669 23.29 -0.21 -8.69
CA VAL A 669 23.13 0.26 -10.07
C VAL A 669 22.77 -0.90 -11.00
N ILE A 670 23.42 -2.06 -10.85
CA ILE A 670 23.11 -3.26 -11.63
C ILE A 670 21.68 -3.74 -11.36
N ARG A 671 21.25 -3.72 -10.09
CA ARG A 671 19.92 -4.15 -9.69
C ARG A 671 18.82 -3.21 -10.18
N ASP A 672 18.95 -1.91 -9.89
CA ASP A 672 17.88 -0.93 -10.05
C ASP A 672 17.88 -0.26 -11.43
N LYS A 673 19.06 -0.07 -12.04
CA LYS A 673 19.24 0.60 -13.34
C LYS A 673 19.66 -0.34 -14.45
N ARG A 674 19.88 -1.63 -14.15
CA ARG A 674 20.18 -2.69 -15.12
C ARG A 674 21.34 -2.31 -16.06
N THR A 675 22.42 -1.80 -15.46
CA THR A 675 23.62 -1.27 -16.13
C THR A 675 24.78 -1.33 -15.13
N SER A 676 26.02 -1.26 -15.61
CA SER A 676 27.21 -1.30 -14.75
C SER A 676 27.91 0.05 -14.71
N PRO A 677 28.23 0.63 -13.56
CA PRO A 677 29.14 1.77 -13.51
C PRO A 677 30.49 1.42 -14.13
N TYR A 678 31.11 2.37 -14.84
CA TYR A 678 32.48 2.19 -15.34
C TYR A 678 33.50 2.40 -14.21
N VAL A 679 33.29 3.44 -13.39
CA VAL A 679 34.13 3.75 -12.23
C VAL A 679 33.57 3.02 -11.00
N PRO A 680 34.40 2.23 -10.27
CA PRO A 680 33.96 1.52 -9.07
C PRO A 680 33.41 2.46 -7.99
N PHE A 681 32.55 1.92 -7.12
CA PHE A 681 31.89 2.69 -6.06
C PHE A 681 32.85 3.53 -5.19
N GLU A 682 33.93 2.93 -4.67
CA GLU A 682 34.86 3.63 -3.77
C GLU A 682 35.53 4.84 -4.45
N GLU A 683 35.91 4.69 -5.73
CA GLU A 683 36.49 5.79 -6.51
C GLU A 683 35.46 6.89 -6.77
N ARG A 684 34.22 6.54 -7.13
CA ARG A 684 33.14 7.53 -7.32
C ARG A 684 32.86 8.32 -6.05
N LYS A 685 32.83 7.64 -4.89
CA LYS A 685 32.61 8.29 -3.60
C LYS A 685 33.75 9.26 -3.27
N GLU A 686 35.00 8.85 -3.46
CA GLU A 686 36.17 9.70 -3.21
C GLU A 686 36.19 10.95 -4.12
N ILE A 687 35.86 10.78 -5.41
CA ILE A 687 35.74 11.89 -6.36
C ILE A 687 34.67 12.89 -5.90
N VAL A 688 33.50 12.39 -5.45
CA VAL A 688 32.41 13.24 -4.96
C VAL A 688 32.80 13.94 -3.67
N GLN A 689 33.43 13.25 -2.72
CA GLN A 689 33.92 13.83 -1.46
C GLN A 689 34.96 14.94 -1.68
N SER A 690 35.78 14.81 -2.73
CA SER A 690 36.79 15.80 -3.12
C SER A 690 36.21 17.02 -3.87
N CYS A 691 34.92 17.02 -4.19
CA CYS A 691 34.29 18.13 -4.88
C CYS A 691 34.10 19.32 -3.93
N LYS A 692 34.60 20.50 -4.31
CA LYS A 692 34.52 21.75 -3.50
C LYS A 692 33.12 22.09 -2.96
N TYR A 693 32.06 21.64 -3.62
CA TYR A 693 30.67 21.96 -3.26
C TYR A 693 30.04 20.96 -2.30
N VAL A 694 30.71 19.86 -1.99
CA VAL A 694 30.21 18.75 -1.17
C VAL A 694 30.84 18.83 0.22
N ASP A 695 30.01 18.77 1.27
CA ASP A 695 30.51 18.73 2.65
C ASP A 695 30.65 17.28 3.13
N GLU A 696 29.74 16.40 2.73
CA GLU A 696 29.74 14.98 3.13
C GLU A 696 29.30 14.07 1.97
N ALA A 697 30.10 13.06 1.63
CA ALA A 697 29.74 12.02 0.66
C ALA A 697 29.50 10.68 1.36
N VAL A 698 28.31 10.11 1.18
CA VAL A 698 27.84 8.93 1.91
C VAL A 698 27.46 7.80 0.96
N ARG A 699 27.60 6.55 1.41
CA ARG A 699 27.06 5.38 0.70
C ARG A 699 25.54 5.34 0.89
N ILE A 700 24.79 5.14 -0.20
CA ILE A 700 23.37 4.84 -0.09
C ILE A 700 23.20 3.38 0.36
N PRO A 701 22.45 3.09 1.44
CA PRO A 701 22.21 1.73 1.91
C PRO A 701 21.46 0.89 0.85
N GLU A 702 21.97 -0.30 0.55
CA GLU A 702 21.39 -1.17 -0.47
C GLU A 702 20.01 -1.72 -0.10
N ASP A 703 19.77 -1.92 1.20
CA ASP A 703 18.52 -2.41 1.78
C ASP A 703 17.45 -1.33 1.86
N HIS A 704 17.85 -0.06 1.99
CA HIS A 704 16.95 1.08 2.10
C HIS A 704 17.42 2.30 1.28
N PRO A 705 17.39 2.24 -0.06
CA PRO A 705 17.98 3.28 -0.90
C PRO A 705 17.07 4.48 -1.20
N GLY A 706 15.88 4.53 -0.62
CA GLY A 706 14.85 5.50 -0.96
C GLY A 706 15.13 6.90 -0.39
N THR A 707 14.59 7.92 -1.06
CA THR A 707 14.52 9.31 -0.56
C THR A 707 13.98 9.40 0.87
N GLU A 708 12.95 8.61 1.17
CA GLU A 708 12.30 8.63 2.49
C GLU A 708 13.26 8.15 3.59
N GLU A 709 14.05 7.12 3.30
CA GLU A 709 15.07 6.64 4.25
C GLU A 709 16.21 7.64 4.39
N ALA A 710 16.65 8.25 3.28
CA ALA A 710 17.65 9.30 3.34
C ALA A 710 17.16 10.48 4.19
N TYR A 711 15.89 10.88 4.06
CA TYR A 711 15.30 11.92 4.89
C TYR A 711 15.31 11.52 6.37
N ARG A 712 14.81 10.32 6.72
CA ARG A 712 14.83 9.81 8.10
C ARG A 712 16.22 9.80 8.72
N ARG A 713 17.23 9.52 7.89
CA ARG A 713 18.63 9.42 8.32
C ARG A 713 19.28 10.78 8.51
N TYR A 714 19.05 11.72 7.58
CA TYR A 714 19.83 12.95 7.46
C TYR A 714 19.06 14.23 7.79
N HIS A 715 17.73 14.19 7.87
CA HIS A 715 16.87 15.35 8.16
C HIS A 715 17.18 16.58 7.32
N PHE A 716 17.33 16.37 6.01
CA PHE A 716 17.60 17.46 5.09
C PHE A 716 16.34 18.32 4.83
N ASP A 717 16.52 19.63 4.69
CA ASP A 717 15.45 20.57 4.37
C ASP A 717 15.04 20.51 2.89
N ALA A 718 15.99 20.14 2.02
CA ALA A 718 15.73 19.98 0.60
C ALA A 718 16.56 18.86 -0.03
N GLN A 719 15.90 18.02 -0.82
CA GLN A 719 16.56 17.16 -1.79
C GLN A 719 16.63 17.87 -3.15
N PHE A 720 17.80 17.83 -3.79
CA PHE A 720 18.02 18.40 -5.12
C PHE A 720 18.18 17.29 -6.16
N SER A 721 17.58 17.48 -7.34
CA SER A 721 17.69 16.56 -8.48
C SER A 721 17.62 17.29 -9.82
N GLY A 722 17.92 16.59 -10.92
CA GLY A 722 17.74 17.10 -12.27
C GLY A 722 16.28 17.09 -12.70
N SER A 723 15.87 18.04 -13.55
CA SER A 723 14.49 18.22 -14.03
C SER A 723 13.94 17.07 -14.88
N ASP A 724 14.77 16.09 -15.26
CA ASP A 724 14.35 14.94 -16.10
C ASP A 724 13.27 14.08 -15.43
N TYR A 725 13.13 14.20 -14.10
CA TYR A 725 12.16 13.45 -13.30
C TYR A 725 11.00 14.30 -12.79
N GLU A 726 10.91 15.58 -13.16
CA GLU A 726 9.93 16.52 -12.59
C GLU A 726 8.48 16.08 -12.80
N ASN A 727 8.22 15.34 -13.88
CA ASN A 727 6.89 14.82 -14.22
C ASN A 727 6.72 13.31 -13.98
N ASP A 728 7.72 12.62 -13.40
CA ASP A 728 7.61 11.19 -13.13
C ASP A 728 6.74 10.93 -11.87
N PRO A 729 5.73 10.03 -11.94
CA PRO A 729 4.84 9.75 -10.81
C PRO A 729 5.53 9.32 -9.52
N ASP A 730 6.60 8.52 -9.59
CA ASP A 730 7.32 8.04 -8.40
C ASP A 730 8.08 9.20 -7.74
N TRP A 731 8.64 10.10 -8.53
CA TRP A 731 9.29 11.32 -8.03
C TRP A 731 8.31 12.32 -7.45
N MET A 732 7.13 12.46 -8.05
CA MET A 732 6.05 13.26 -7.48
C MET A 732 5.56 12.69 -6.14
N ALA A 733 5.49 11.36 -6.01
CA ALA A 733 5.18 10.71 -4.74
C ALA A 733 6.27 10.93 -3.68
N LYS A 734 7.56 10.99 -4.07
CA LYS A 734 8.66 11.37 -3.16
C LYS A 734 8.54 12.83 -2.72
N ARG A 735 8.22 13.74 -3.64
CA ARG A 735 7.98 15.17 -3.32
C ARG A 735 6.84 15.35 -2.33
N GLU A 736 5.74 14.63 -2.52
CA GLU A 736 4.60 14.65 -1.62
C GLU A 736 4.99 14.16 -0.22
N TYR A 737 5.74 13.05 -0.12
CA TYR A 737 6.27 12.57 1.16
C TYR A 737 7.11 13.65 1.85
N LEU A 738 8.11 14.22 1.17
CA LEU A 738 9.01 15.21 1.77
C LEU A 738 8.24 16.43 2.30
N ARG A 739 7.24 16.92 1.54
CA ARG A 739 6.40 18.06 1.96
C ARG A 739 5.58 17.77 3.20
N GLN A 740 5.03 16.57 3.32
CA GLN A 740 4.31 16.15 4.53
C GLN A 740 5.20 16.14 5.77
N HIS A 741 6.52 16.06 5.60
CA HIS A 741 7.52 16.09 6.66
C HIS A 741 8.30 17.42 6.71
N GLY A 742 7.83 18.48 6.03
CA GLY A 742 8.46 19.81 6.08
C GLY A 742 9.74 19.98 5.23
N SER A 743 10.05 19.03 4.35
CA SER A 743 11.16 19.07 3.39
C SER A 743 10.66 19.31 1.96
N GLU A 744 11.53 19.73 1.03
CA GLU A 744 11.17 19.98 -0.38
C GLU A 744 12.01 19.11 -1.34
N LEU A 745 11.43 18.77 -2.50
CA LEU A 745 12.15 18.23 -3.64
C LEU A 745 12.31 19.32 -4.72
N VAL A 746 13.54 19.75 -4.95
CA VAL A 746 13.88 20.86 -5.84
C VAL A 746 14.55 20.33 -7.11
N PHE A 747 14.04 20.74 -8.27
CA PHE A 747 14.56 20.34 -9.58
C PHE A 747 15.41 21.45 -10.21
N PHE A 748 16.56 21.06 -10.77
CA PHE A 748 17.42 21.94 -11.55
C PHE A 748 17.40 21.60 -13.03
N PRO A 749 17.47 22.61 -13.94
CA PRO A 749 17.57 22.36 -15.37
C PRO A 749 18.76 21.46 -15.71
N TYR A 750 18.49 20.36 -16.43
CA TYR A 750 19.51 19.39 -16.82
C TYR A 750 20.57 20.00 -17.77
N THR A 751 21.84 19.69 -17.53
CA THR A 751 22.95 20.14 -18.41
C THR A 751 23.05 19.21 -19.61
N GLN A 752 22.59 19.64 -20.79
CA GLN A 752 22.45 18.76 -21.97
C GLN A 752 23.75 18.32 -22.65
N SER A 753 24.88 19.02 -22.40
CA SER A 753 26.11 18.86 -23.18
C SER A 753 26.82 17.51 -22.96
N THR A 754 26.92 17.02 -21.73
CA THR A 754 27.69 15.80 -21.37
C THR A 754 26.90 14.92 -20.41
N SER A 755 26.85 13.61 -20.67
CA SER A 755 26.28 12.59 -19.77
C SER A 755 27.15 11.33 -19.76
N SER A 756 27.09 10.53 -18.69
CA SER A 756 27.82 9.26 -18.60
C SER A 756 27.51 8.32 -19.77
N THR A 757 26.25 8.25 -20.21
CA THR A 757 25.85 7.46 -21.40
C THR A 757 26.57 7.93 -22.66
N LYS A 758 26.61 9.24 -22.94
CA LYS A 758 27.32 9.78 -24.11
C LYS A 758 28.82 9.54 -24.05
N LEU A 759 29.40 9.54 -22.84
CA LEU A 759 30.82 9.25 -22.65
C LEU A 759 31.10 7.77 -22.92
N LYS A 760 30.30 6.85 -22.34
CA LYS A 760 30.36 5.40 -22.57
C LYS A 760 30.28 5.05 -24.06
N GLU A 761 29.28 5.58 -24.76
CA GLU A 761 29.12 5.39 -26.21
C GLU A 761 30.36 5.84 -27.00
N LYS A 762 30.98 6.98 -26.61
CA LYS A 762 32.18 7.49 -27.28
C LYS A 762 33.44 6.66 -27.02
N ILE A 763 33.53 6.00 -25.87
CA ILE A 763 34.68 5.14 -25.51
C ILE A 763 34.46 3.67 -25.89
N GLY A 764 33.32 3.33 -26.51
CA GLY A 764 33.01 1.98 -26.97
C GLY A 764 32.60 1.01 -25.87
N HIS A 765 31.97 1.52 -24.79
CA HIS A 765 31.60 0.77 -23.60
C HIS A 765 30.10 0.81 -23.32
#